data_AF-A0AAJ1IFU9-F1
#
_entry.id   AF-A0AAJ1IFU9-F1
#
_cell.length_a   1.000
_cell.length_b   1.000
_cell.length_c   1.000
_cell.angle_alpha   90.00
_cell.angle_beta   90.00
_cell.angle_gamma   90.00
#
_symmetry.space_group_name_H-M   'P 1'
#
loop_
_entity.id
_entity.type
_entity.pdbx_description
1 polymer ?
#
loop_
_entity_poly.entity_id
_entity_poly.type
_entity_poly.pdbx_seq_one_letter_code
_entity_poly.pdbx_strand_id
1 'polypeptide(L)'
;MNKNLSEFNVIDEKKDYINDFLISYLNSQVALNSMLTVDLETEEEAFWTAIAEMDSTSEHMSDLIKSSDSIIADYSETVESIMILKNKIADETDFAATMQLNSEYEILTLNLSLVNNRIFNAVEAAHSELSEEMTANTSEQNKMMNAMLITLVTAFLILIIVGVIIAVITTRAILRPIGTLIKNVSAIASGEGDLTKRIKLTSQNEIGQLGRNVNSFIGKIHDIVYRMKEVSSESRSIGEKLEGKSSDIGAVVAQMESAMENLKNNGLLLDEDVQSANDDVKEIQHLLANIVNRIEEQAAAVNESSAAVEEMIASVNNISGIAESKQGIIVQLEETARKSESDMQETLQVITGISSNADLISDLLQVINNVADQTNLLAMNAAIEAAHAGDAGKGFAVVADEIRKLAETTSLNAKDISNNLALIITNIKNSAELTEEMGKSINNMTDTIGDVSSSMNEMTGGLQELAAGTVEVTEALNTMVNITSDVRSSSVNIREKSSSIESAMTNLSSLSGRNSIALEETSAGIHEINTSVAAVSNLGNRNTEFLKIMDQEIELFKTIDMKSLKSEDGQPLILLEKNTKKIPPRPENPEQLPETDPLRWWDMEYGGWDTEKLKMPQSKADGAEGKRIVVLIPDSNKPYFKAYCRGMQKYADHFNLDVKILSADKNGELQNSQLSEILKEKPDMVVYVPIDVKGSTAWLKKLYDKNIPVIVSNRWPEREGYKYILSATGPDHWGQARLLARNFAHLMNNTGEYCLVSIAPGSAVFYARAYGVISELSRVAPKMNCLEIFDNGDNKEELRTCAREWAAKYGAKIKGVVLGNDLSYKIIIEEFNKQGYKPEIIVAFGNSGTGMKGIQSGELNIETMQSAESTGALPLVTAMSYFNGLKVEPIQYLPLRIISKKNVERYLPPQW
;
A
#
# COMPACT_ATOMS: atom_id res chain seq x y z
N MET A 1 116.71 -22.69 114.68
CA MET A 1 116.78 -23.99 113.98
C MET A 1 115.66 -24.82 114.60
N ASN A 2 114.49 -24.99 114.01
CA ASN A 2 114.17 -25.52 112.69
C ASN A 2 113.02 -24.74 112.03
N LYS A 3 113.39 -23.85 111.10
CA LYS A 3 112.62 -23.56 109.89
C LYS A 3 113.05 -24.64 108.92
N ASN A 4 112.13 -25.48 108.41
CA ASN A 4 112.23 -26.28 107.16
C ASN A 4 111.30 -27.50 107.21
N LEU A 5 110.00 -27.25 107.15
CA LEU A 5 108.98 -28.26 106.76
C LEU A 5 107.99 -27.69 105.72
N SER A 6 108.26 -26.49 105.18
CA SER A 6 107.39 -25.76 104.23
C SER A 6 107.87 -25.80 102.77
N GLU A 7 108.91 -26.57 102.43
CA GLU A 7 109.37 -26.76 101.05
C GLU A 7 108.78 -28.02 100.38
N PHE A 8 108.10 -28.89 101.13
CA PHE A 8 107.50 -30.12 100.60
C PHE A 8 106.19 -29.90 99.80
N ASN A 9 105.49 -28.77 99.97
CA ASN A 9 104.23 -28.48 99.25
C ASN A 9 104.42 -27.76 97.89
N VAL A 10 105.62 -27.28 97.57
CA VAL A 10 105.84 -26.39 96.39
C VAL A 10 106.13 -27.18 95.10
N ILE A 11 106.44 -28.47 95.19
CA ILE A 11 106.75 -29.33 94.03
C ILE A 11 105.45 -29.93 93.44
N ASP A 12 104.52 -30.39 94.28
CA ASP A 12 103.19 -30.85 93.81
C ASP A 12 102.38 -29.67 93.23
N GLU A 13 102.39 -28.48 93.86
CA GLU A 13 101.71 -27.29 93.32
C GLU A 13 102.24 -26.84 91.95
N LYS A 14 103.53 -27.03 91.64
CA LYS A 14 104.10 -26.67 90.33
C LYS A 14 103.83 -27.71 89.25
N LYS A 15 103.72 -28.99 89.63
CA LYS A 15 103.32 -30.07 88.71
C LYS A 15 101.85 -29.91 88.32
N ASP A 16 101.01 -29.59 89.29
CA ASP A 16 99.59 -29.26 89.05
C ASP A 16 99.45 -27.97 88.24
N TYR A 17 100.28 -26.93 88.45
CA TYR A 17 100.23 -25.71 87.64
C TYR A 17 100.61 -25.94 86.16
N ILE A 18 101.60 -26.80 85.87
CA ILE A 18 101.96 -27.14 84.49
C ILE A 18 100.89 -28.03 83.85
N ASN A 19 100.32 -28.98 84.59
CA ASN A 19 99.19 -29.79 84.12
C ASN A 19 97.95 -28.94 83.86
N ASP A 20 97.59 -28.04 84.76
CA ASP A 20 96.45 -27.12 84.61
C ASP A 20 96.68 -26.13 83.47
N PHE A 21 97.92 -25.66 83.26
CA PHE A 21 98.26 -24.82 82.11
C PHE A 21 98.15 -25.58 80.79
N LEU A 22 98.64 -26.82 80.72
CA LEU A 22 98.51 -27.69 79.54
C LEU A 22 97.04 -28.06 79.28
N ILE A 23 96.27 -28.40 80.31
CA ILE A 23 94.83 -28.71 80.21
C ILE A 23 94.03 -27.45 79.82
N SER A 24 94.36 -26.27 80.36
CA SER A 24 93.71 -25.01 79.99
C SER A 24 94.04 -24.60 78.55
N TYR A 25 95.29 -24.81 78.12
CA TYR A 25 95.72 -24.58 76.74
C TYR A 25 95.05 -25.58 75.76
N LEU A 26 94.97 -26.86 76.12
CA LEU A 26 94.24 -27.92 75.39
C LEU A 26 92.75 -27.58 75.26
N ASN A 27 92.11 -27.18 76.36
CA ASN A 27 90.69 -26.77 76.34
C ASN A 27 90.47 -25.51 75.50
N SER A 28 91.45 -24.59 75.43
CA SER A 28 91.35 -23.40 74.57
C SER A 28 91.47 -23.74 73.08
N GLN A 29 92.27 -24.73 72.69
CA GLN A 29 92.39 -25.21 71.30
C GLN A 29 91.16 -26.01 70.87
N VAL A 30 90.59 -26.83 71.75
CA VAL A 30 89.32 -27.54 71.52
C VAL A 30 88.15 -26.56 71.38
N ALA A 31 88.13 -25.48 72.17
CA ALA A 31 87.14 -24.42 72.03
C ALA A 31 87.28 -23.63 70.72
N LEU A 32 88.50 -23.45 70.20
CA LEU A 32 88.74 -22.75 68.94
C LEU A 32 88.29 -23.57 67.72
N ASN A 33 88.52 -24.88 67.71
CA ASN A 33 88.07 -25.78 66.63
C ASN A 33 86.55 -26.02 66.65
N SER A 34 85.91 -25.99 67.82
CA SER A 34 84.45 -26.14 67.93
C SER A 34 83.64 -24.86 67.66
N MET A 35 84.28 -23.69 67.62
CA MET A 35 83.62 -22.41 67.30
C MET A 35 83.47 -22.12 65.80
N LEU A 36 84.09 -22.92 64.92
CA LEU A 36 84.13 -22.70 63.47
C LEU A 36 83.13 -23.54 62.64
N THR A 37 82.31 -24.38 63.29
CA THR A 37 81.27 -25.18 62.63
C THR A 37 79.88 -24.82 63.14
N VAL A 38 79.31 -23.76 62.55
CA VAL A 38 77.87 -23.54 62.55
C VAL A 38 77.43 -23.24 61.12
N ASP A 39 77.02 -24.26 60.38
CA ASP A 39 75.69 -24.26 59.76
C ASP A 39 75.24 -25.68 59.35
N LEU A 40 73.92 -25.82 59.25
CA LEU A 40 73.09 -27.01 59.35
C LEU A 40 73.10 -27.97 58.14
N GLU A 41 72.78 -29.24 58.45
CA GLU A 41 72.19 -30.25 57.57
C GLU A 41 73.04 -30.73 56.37
N THR A 42 74.01 -31.64 56.59
CA THR A 42 74.23 -32.89 55.80
C THR A 42 75.48 -33.66 56.25
N GLU A 43 75.36 -34.99 56.24
CA GLU A 43 76.42 -36.02 56.24
C GLU A 43 77.18 -36.34 57.55
N GLU A 44 76.80 -37.47 58.14
CA GLU A 44 77.47 -38.23 59.22
C GLU A 44 78.95 -38.54 58.89
N GLU A 45 79.30 -38.57 57.61
CA GLU A 45 80.66 -38.86 57.12
C GLU A 45 81.63 -37.72 57.46
N ALA A 46 81.20 -36.45 57.35
CA ALA A 46 82.02 -35.29 57.75
C ALA A 46 82.25 -35.24 59.27
N PHE A 47 81.29 -35.74 60.06
CA PHE A 47 81.42 -35.87 61.51
C PHE A 47 82.43 -36.97 61.89
N TRP A 48 82.39 -38.12 61.23
CA TRP A 48 83.36 -39.20 61.46
C TRP A 48 84.76 -38.86 60.94
N THR A 49 84.89 -38.10 59.84
CA THR A 49 86.19 -37.59 59.37
C THR A 49 86.78 -36.58 60.35
N ALA A 50 85.96 -35.66 60.89
CA ALA A 50 86.41 -34.74 61.94
C ALA A 50 86.83 -35.48 63.22
N ILE A 51 86.13 -36.56 63.60
CA ILE A 51 86.54 -37.42 64.73
C ILE A 51 87.85 -38.19 64.40
N ALA A 52 88.03 -38.69 63.19
CA ALA A 52 89.25 -39.39 62.78
C ALA A 52 90.47 -38.45 62.73
N GLU A 53 90.30 -37.21 62.27
CA GLU A 53 91.34 -36.17 62.34
C GLU A 53 91.61 -35.74 63.79
N MET A 54 90.58 -35.64 64.64
CA MET A 54 90.75 -35.43 66.09
C MET A 54 91.50 -36.58 66.76
N ASP A 55 91.26 -37.83 66.36
CA ASP A 55 91.98 -39.01 66.86
C ASP A 55 93.45 -39.01 66.41
N SER A 56 93.72 -38.67 65.14
CA SER A 56 95.09 -38.53 64.61
C SER A 56 95.88 -37.45 65.35
N THR A 57 95.25 -36.29 65.60
CA THR A 57 95.88 -35.18 66.33
C THR A 57 96.06 -35.52 67.81
N SER A 58 95.12 -36.28 68.39
CA SER A 58 95.21 -36.83 69.76
C SER A 58 96.33 -37.87 69.91
N GLU A 59 96.50 -38.78 68.94
CA GLU A 59 97.58 -39.76 68.93
C GLU A 59 98.96 -39.09 68.80
N HIS A 60 99.10 -38.11 67.90
CA HIS A 60 100.37 -37.40 67.72
C HIS A 60 100.76 -36.59 68.96
N MET A 61 99.77 -35.99 69.62
CA MET A 61 99.96 -35.22 70.85
C MET A 61 100.23 -36.14 72.06
N SER A 62 99.67 -37.35 72.08
CA SER A 62 100.01 -38.42 73.03
C SER A 62 101.45 -38.91 72.89
N ASP A 63 101.96 -39.05 71.66
CA ASP A 63 103.36 -39.43 71.42
C ASP A 63 104.34 -38.31 71.79
N LEU A 64 103.97 -37.04 71.59
CA LEU A 64 104.72 -35.89 72.10
C LEU A 64 104.80 -35.88 73.64
N ILE A 65 103.70 -36.18 74.33
CA ILE A 65 103.67 -36.31 75.80
C ILE A 65 104.56 -37.48 76.27
N LYS A 66 104.46 -38.66 75.65
CA LYS A 66 105.33 -39.81 75.96
C LYS A 66 106.81 -39.52 75.76
N SER A 67 107.17 -38.73 74.74
CA SER A 67 108.57 -38.33 74.51
C SER A 67 109.13 -37.45 75.64
N SER A 68 108.27 -36.76 76.38
CA SER A 68 108.63 -35.87 77.50
C SER A 68 108.71 -36.57 78.86
N ASP A 69 108.18 -37.78 79.01
CA ASP A 69 108.21 -38.55 80.26
C ASP A 69 109.64 -38.86 80.74
N SER A 70 110.58 -39.14 79.82
CA SER A 70 111.98 -39.39 80.19
C SER A 70 112.69 -38.14 80.74
N ILE A 71 112.31 -36.96 80.25
CA ILE A 71 112.92 -35.68 80.66
C ILE A 71 112.35 -35.25 82.03
N ILE A 72 111.06 -35.50 82.26
CA ILE A 72 110.40 -35.26 83.55
C ILE A 72 110.95 -36.23 84.63
N ALA A 73 111.23 -37.48 84.28
CA ALA A 73 111.87 -38.44 85.17
C ALA A 73 113.31 -38.02 85.57
N ASP A 74 114.15 -37.63 84.60
CA ASP A 74 115.50 -37.09 84.84
C ASP A 74 115.47 -35.85 85.76
N TYR A 75 114.48 -34.97 85.57
CA TYR A 75 114.30 -33.78 86.41
C TYR A 75 113.95 -34.18 87.85
N SER A 76 112.99 -35.09 88.03
CA SER A 76 112.58 -35.57 89.36
C SER A 76 113.74 -36.24 90.11
N GLU A 77 114.50 -37.11 89.44
CA GLU A 77 115.63 -37.84 90.04
C GLU A 77 116.79 -36.90 90.42
N THR A 78 117.06 -35.89 89.59
CA THR A 78 118.10 -34.87 89.86
C THR A 78 117.70 -33.97 91.04
N VAL A 79 116.44 -33.55 91.14
CA VAL A 79 115.93 -32.75 92.28
C VAL A 79 115.98 -33.55 93.58
N GLU A 80 115.58 -34.82 93.55
CA GLU A 80 115.61 -35.70 94.71
C GLU A 80 117.05 -35.93 95.19
N SER A 81 117.98 -36.16 94.26
CA SER A 81 119.40 -36.32 94.55
C SER A 81 120.02 -35.02 95.13
N ILE A 82 119.62 -33.83 94.65
CA ILE A 82 120.01 -32.53 95.22
C ILE A 82 119.54 -32.42 96.67
N MET A 83 118.31 -32.85 96.97
CA MET A 83 117.76 -32.78 98.32
C MET A 83 118.48 -33.72 99.30
N ILE A 84 118.75 -34.96 98.89
CA ILE A 84 119.51 -35.92 99.71
C ILE A 84 120.89 -35.36 100.03
N LEU A 85 121.57 -34.79 99.03
CA LEU A 85 122.91 -34.23 99.19
C LEU A 85 122.92 -32.98 100.08
N LYS A 86 121.92 -32.10 99.93
CA LYS A 86 121.73 -30.90 100.76
C LYS A 86 121.56 -31.25 102.25
N ASN A 87 120.82 -32.32 102.54
CA ASN A 87 120.68 -32.82 103.92
C ASN A 87 121.99 -33.42 104.46
N LYS A 88 122.75 -34.18 103.65
CA LYS A 88 124.08 -34.67 104.05
C LYS A 88 125.06 -33.54 104.36
N ILE A 89 125.08 -32.49 103.56
CA ILE A 89 125.92 -31.29 103.80
C ILE A 89 125.58 -30.63 105.15
N ALA A 90 124.31 -30.66 105.56
CA ALA A 90 123.86 -30.01 106.80
C ALA A 90 124.26 -30.76 108.09
N ASP A 91 124.47 -32.08 108.01
CA ASP A 91 124.82 -32.93 109.16
C ASP A 91 126.33 -33.24 109.29
N GLU A 92 127.14 -32.90 108.28
CA GLU A 92 128.57 -33.24 108.23
C GLU A 92 129.44 -32.21 108.98
N THR A 93 130.25 -32.67 109.94
CA THR A 93 131.07 -31.77 110.80
C THR A 93 132.56 -31.76 110.45
N ASP A 94 133.01 -32.65 109.55
CA ASP A 94 134.38 -32.66 109.01
C ASP A 94 134.50 -31.76 107.77
N PHE A 95 135.37 -30.74 107.86
CA PHE A 95 135.52 -29.71 106.83
C PHE A 95 135.93 -30.27 105.46
N ALA A 96 136.76 -31.32 105.43
CA ALA A 96 137.18 -31.94 104.16
C ALA A 96 136.02 -32.65 103.46
N ALA A 97 135.17 -33.36 104.22
CA ALA A 97 133.99 -34.05 103.71
C ALA A 97 132.90 -33.07 103.23
N THR A 98 132.65 -31.97 103.96
CA THR A 98 131.70 -30.92 103.54
C THR A 98 132.12 -30.28 102.22
N MET A 99 133.42 -30.06 102.02
CA MET A 99 133.93 -29.46 100.78
C MET A 99 133.72 -30.35 99.55
N GLN A 100 133.85 -31.68 99.73
CA GLN A 100 133.59 -32.66 98.68
C GLN A 100 132.10 -32.76 98.34
N LEU A 101 131.23 -32.79 99.35
CA LEU A 101 129.78 -32.78 99.15
C LEU A 101 129.27 -31.50 98.49
N ASN A 102 129.83 -30.32 98.81
CA ASN A 102 129.49 -29.08 98.11
C ASN A 102 129.87 -29.11 96.62
N SER A 103 130.98 -29.77 96.25
CA SER A 103 131.33 -29.94 94.84
C SER A 103 130.34 -30.84 94.09
N GLU A 104 129.85 -31.91 94.73
CA GLU A 104 128.79 -32.75 94.17
C GLU A 104 127.46 -31.97 94.04
N TYR A 105 127.16 -31.06 94.98
CA TYR A 105 125.97 -30.20 94.92
C TYR A 105 126.01 -29.23 93.74
N GLU A 106 127.16 -28.60 93.48
CA GLU A 106 127.36 -27.75 92.29
C GLU A 106 127.21 -28.54 90.98
N ILE A 107 127.74 -29.76 90.91
CA ILE A 107 127.58 -30.62 89.73
C ILE A 107 126.11 -30.97 89.49
N LEU A 108 125.37 -31.35 90.54
CA LEU A 108 123.96 -31.70 90.42
C LEU A 108 123.09 -30.49 90.06
N THR A 109 123.37 -29.31 90.61
CA THR A 109 122.65 -28.08 90.24
C THR A 109 122.94 -27.65 88.80
N LEU A 110 124.15 -27.90 88.29
CA LEU A 110 124.48 -27.73 86.87
C LEU A 110 123.70 -28.71 85.98
N ASN A 111 123.58 -29.99 86.38
CA ASN A 111 122.76 -30.98 85.69
C ASN A 111 121.28 -30.58 85.66
N LEU A 112 120.74 -30.04 86.76
CA LEU A 112 119.37 -29.55 86.79
C LEU A 112 119.15 -28.41 85.78
N SER A 113 120.13 -27.52 85.61
CA SER A 113 120.10 -26.48 84.56
C SER A 113 120.12 -27.07 83.16
N LEU A 114 120.86 -28.16 82.92
CA LEU A 114 120.89 -28.85 81.62
C LEU A 114 119.56 -29.53 81.31
N VAL A 115 118.94 -30.19 82.30
CA VAL A 115 117.61 -30.83 82.14
C VAL A 115 116.54 -29.77 81.87
N ASN A 116 116.55 -28.62 82.58
CA ASN A 116 115.64 -27.52 82.29
C ASN A 116 115.79 -26.97 80.85
N ASN A 117 117.01 -26.90 80.33
CA ASN A 117 117.25 -26.44 78.98
C ASN A 117 116.74 -27.46 77.93
N ARG A 118 116.84 -28.77 78.23
CA ARG A 118 116.23 -29.82 77.40
C ARG A 118 114.70 -29.73 77.39
N ILE A 119 114.06 -29.43 78.53
CA ILE A 119 112.60 -29.21 78.60
C ILE A 119 112.21 -28.01 77.74
N PHE A 120 112.93 -26.89 77.84
CA PHE A 120 112.62 -25.69 77.08
C PHE A 120 112.68 -25.93 75.56
N ASN A 121 113.75 -26.59 75.08
CA ASN A 121 113.89 -26.90 73.66
C ASN A 121 112.83 -27.89 73.14
N ALA A 122 112.40 -28.84 73.97
CA ALA A 122 111.33 -29.78 73.60
C ALA A 122 109.98 -29.07 73.43
N VAL A 123 109.67 -28.11 74.29
CA VAL A 123 108.44 -27.31 74.19
C VAL A 123 108.47 -26.37 72.97
N GLU A 124 109.61 -25.77 72.66
CA GLU A 124 109.75 -24.89 71.50
C GLU A 124 109.62 -25.65 70.17
N ALA A 125 110.19 -26.85 70.08
CA ALA A 125 110.05 -27.72 68.90
C ALA A 125 108.59 -28.12 68.67
N ALA A 126 107.87 -28.54 69.72
CA ALA A 126 106.44 -28.87 69.62
C ALA A 126 105.58 -27.67 69.19
N HIS A 127 105.92 -26.46 69.65
CA HIS A 127 105.23 -25.24 69.23
C HIS A 127 105.47 -24.91 67.75
N SER A 128 106.70 -25.08 67.27
CA SER A 128 107.05 -24.82 65.87
C SER A 128 106.32 -25.77 64.93
N GLU A 129 106.30 -27.06 65.24
CA GLU A 129 105.69 -28.11 64.40
C GLU A 129 104.17 -27.92 64.30
N LEU A 130 103.50 -27.61 65.42
CA LEU A 130 102.07 -27.31 65.45
C LEU A 130 101.72 -26.03 64.67
N SER A 131 102.63 -25.05 64.62
CA SER A 131 102.39 -23.80 63.88
C SER A 131 102.44 -23.98 62.36
N GLU A 132 103.32 -24.83 61.84
CA GLU A 132 103.41 -25.11 60.40
C GLU A 132 102.16 -25.84 59.89
N GLU A 133 101.67 -26.84 60.64
CA GLU A 133 100.48 -27.61 60.27
C GLU A 133 99.21 -26.73 60.21
N MET A 134 99.04 -25.81 61.17
CA MET A 134 97.93 -24.85 61.16
C MET A 134 97.96 -23.91 59.94
N THR A 135 99.14 -23.54 59.44
CA THR A 135 99.26 -22.66 58.26
C THR A 135 99.00 -23.38 56.93
N ALA A 136 99.32 -24.67 56.86
CA ALA A 136 99.03 -25.50 55.68
C ALA A 136 97.51 -25.72 55.51
N ASN A 137 96.82 -26.07 56.59
CA ASN A 137 95.36 -26.29 56.59
C ASN A 137 94.58 -25.02 56.24
N THR A 138 95.02 -23.84 56.67
CA THR A 138 94.36 -22.57 56.33
C THR A 138 94.56 -22.15 54.86
N SER A 139 95.66 -22.55 54.21
CA SER A 139 95.91 -22.27 52.78
C SER A 139 95.02 -23.12 51.85
N GLU A 140 94.80 -24.39 52.19
CA GLU A 140 93.99 -25.29 51.38
C GLU A 140 92.48 -24.94 51.46
N GLN A 141 92.00 -24.59 52.66
CA GLN A 141 90.63 -24.10 52.86
C GLN A 141 90.33 -22.84 52.06
N ASN A 142 91.26 -21.89 51.96
CA ASN A 142 91.06 -20.65 51.18
C ASN A 142 90.94 -20.88 49.67
N LYS A 143 91.62 -21.91 49.11
CA LYS A 143 91.47 -22.27 47.69
C LYS A 143 90.10 -22.89 47.41
N MET A 144 89.63 -23.79 48.27
CA MET A 144 88.29 -24.37 48.16
C MET A 144 87.21 -23.29 48.30
N MET A 145 87.36 -22.36 49.24
CA MET A 145 86.44 -21.23 49.45
C MET A 145 86.30 -20.37 48.18
N ASN A 146 87.41 -19.99 47.54
CA ASN A 146 87.39 -19.15 46.34
C ASN A 146 86.80 -19.86 45.11
N ALA A 147 87.10 -21.14 44.92
CA ALA A 147 86.51 -21.94 43.84
C ALA A 147 84.98 -22.07 44.01
N MET A 148 84.53 -22.26 45.25
CA MET A 148 83.10 -22.30 45.59
C MET A 148 82.42 -20.95 45.32
N LEU A 149 83.06 -19.84 45.69
CA LEU A 149 82.58 -18.48 45.46
C LEU A 149 82.42 -18.15 43.96
N ILE A 150 83.41 -18.49 43.12
CA ILE A 150 83.35 -18.25 41.66
C ILE A 150 82.22 -19.07 41.03
N THR A 151 82.03 -20.32 41.46
CA THR A 151 80.96 -21.19 40.96
C THR A 151 79.58 -20.63 41.34
N LEU A 152 79.41 -20.15 42.57
CA LEU A 152 78.17 -19.50 43.02
C LEU A 152 77.87 -18.21 42.25
N VAL A 153 78.88 -17.36 42.02
CA VAL A 153 78.70 -16.09 41.28
C VAL A 153 78.36 -16.34 39.81
N THR A 154 79.01 -17.31 39.16
CA THR A 154 78.71 -17.65 37.76
C THR A 154 77.33 -18.28 37.59
N ALA A 155 76.93 -19.19 38.50
CA ALA A 155 75.57 -19.72 38.54
C ALA A 155 74.52 -18.62 38.74
N PHE A 156 74.80 -17.65 39.61
CA PHE A 156 73.94 -16.50 39.85
C PHE A 156 73.80 -15.58 38.62
N LEU A 157 74.90 -15.30 37.91
CA LEU A 157 74.87 -14.51 36.68
C LEU A 157 74.07 -15.19 35.55
N ILE A 158 74.20 -16.51 35.40
CA ILE A 158 73.41 -17.27 34.43
C ILE A 158 71.92 -17.21 34.78
N LEU A 159 71.56 -17.35 36.06
CA LEU A 159 70.19 -17.20 36.53
C LEU A 159 69.62 -15.81 36.23
N ILE A 160 70.41 -14.75 36.40
CA ILE A 160 70.00 -13.38 36.04
C ILE A 160 69.75 -13.29 34.52
N ILE A 161 70.67 -13.78 33.69
CA ILE A 161 70.52 -13.72 32.23
C ILE A 161 69.29 -14.49 31.76
N VAL A 162 69.08 -15.70 32.28
CA VAL A 162 67.88 -16.50 31.98
C VAL A 162 66.62 -15.78 32.45
N GLY A 163 66.65 -15.18 33.65
CA GLY A 163 65.56 -14.36 34.18
C GLY A 163 65.22 -13.17 33.28
N VAL A 164 66.22 -12.46 32.75
CA VAL A 164 66.03 -11.34 31.81
C VAL A 164 65.45 -11.82 30.48
N ILE A 165 65.95 -12.94 29.93
CA ILE A 165 65.43 -13.51 28.67
C ILE A 165 63.96 -13.93 28.84
N ILE A 166 63.63 -14.65 29.92
CA ILE A 166 62.26 -15.04 30.24
C ILE A 166 61.38 -13.80 30.43
N ALA A 167 61.86 -12.76 31.13
CA ALA A 167 61.12 -11.52 31.32
C ALA A 167 60.83 -10.81 29.99
N VAL A 168 61.79 -10.77 29.06
CA VAL A 168 61.60 -10.17 27.72
C VAL A 168 60.61 -10.99 26.89
N ILE A 169 60.72 -12.32 26.89
CA ILE A 169 59.80 -13.22 26.17
C ILE A 169 58.39 -13.08 26.73
N THR A 170 58.21 -13.21 28.05
CA THR A 170 56.91 -13.05 28.72
C THR A 170 56.31 -11.67 28.46
N THR A 171 57.13 -10.62 28.50
CA THR A 171 56.65 -9.26 28.20
C THR A 171 56.18 -9.11 26.76
N ARG A 172 56.93 -9.63 25.78
CA ARG A 172 56.60 -9.47 24.37
C ARG A 172 55.52 -10.44 23.87
N ALA A 173 55.53 -11.68 24.33
CA ALA A 173 54.62 -12.73 23.88
C ALA A 173 53.30 -12.76 24.66
N ILE A 174 53.29 -12.31 25.92
CA ILE A 174 52.11 -12.40 26.82
C ILE A 174 51.63 -11.02 27.27
N LEU A 175 52.44 -10.28 28.03
CA LEU A 175 51.97 -9.05 28.72
C LEU A 175 51.60 -7.93 27.76
N ARG A 176 52.38 -7.68 26.68
CA ARG A 176 52.07 -6.64 25.69
C ARG A 176 50.79 -6.94 24.88
N PRO A 177 50.61 -8.15 24.30
CA PRO A 177 49.35 -8.51 23.64
C PRO A 177 48.13 -8.41 24.57
N ILE A 178 48.23 -8.91 25.79
CA ILE A 178 47.15 -8.81 26.79
C ILE A 178 46.85 -7.36 27.14
N GLY A 179 47.87 -6.54 27.40
CA GLY A 179 47.68 -5.11 27.69
C GLY A 179 47.04 -4.35 26.54
N THR A 180 47.36 -4.71 25.28
CA THR A 180 46.70 -4.15 24.09
C THR A 180 45.23 -4.55 24.02
N LEU A 181 44.92 -5.81 24.35
CA LEU A 181 43.56 -6.35 24.37
C LEU A 181 42.72 -5.68 25.48
N ILE A 182 43.27 -5.52 26.68
CA ILE A 182 42.65 -4.78 27.80
C ILE A 182 42.41 -3.32 27.41
N LYS A 183 43.40 -2.63 26.82
CA LYS A 183 43.25 -1.24 26.41
C LYS A 183 42.14 -1.06 25.38
N ASN A 184 42.04 -1.95 24.39
CA ASN A 184 41.01 -1.87 23.36
C ASN A 184 39.62 -2.23 23.89
N VAL A 185 39.49 -3.26 24.73
CA VAL A 185 38.20 -3.61 25.36
C VAL A 185 37.77 -2.52 26.35
N SER A 186 38.71 -1.99 27.15
CA SER A 186 38.42 -0.86 28.04
C SER A 186 38.01 0.36 27.22
N ALA A 187 38.67 0.69 26.11
CA ALA A 187 38.25 1.81 25.27
C ALA A 187 36.82 1.65 24.72
N ILE A 188 36.33 0.42 24.50
CA ILE A 188 34.96 0.12 24.09
C ILE A 188 33.99 0.17 25.28
N ALA A 189 34.42 -0.29 26.46
CA ALA A 189 33.60 -0.39 27.67
C ALA A 189 33.52 0.92 28.48
N SER A 190 34.55 1.75 28.43
CA SER A 190 34.68 3.01 29.20
C SER A 190 34.66 4.28 28.33
N GLY A 191 34.55 4.17 27.00
CA GLY A 191 34.50 5.32 26.09
C GLY A 191 33.59 5.12 24.88
N GLU A 192 32.81 6.16 24.55
CA GLU A 192 32.08 6.46 23.29
C GLU A 192 31.32 5.33 22.55
N GLY A 193 31.22 4.11 23.11
CA GLY A 193 30.58 2.95 22.49
C GLY A 193 31.07 2.69 21.06
N ASP A 194 32.36 2.89 20.77
CA ASP A 194 32.87 2.84 19.40
C ASP A 194 33.02 1.40 18.87
N LEU A 195 31.93 0.88 18.33
CA LEU A 195 31.83 -0.45 17.73
C LEU A 195 32.41 -0.50 16.31
N THR A 196 33.04 0.57 15.81
CA THR A 196 33.74 0.57 14.50
C THR A 196 35.14 -0.02 14.61
N LYS A 197 35.76 0.03 15.79
CA LYS A 197 37.12 -0.45 16.01
C LYS A 197 37.18 -1.97 16.16
N ARG A 198 38.26 -2.57 15.67
CA ARG A 198 38.55 -4.01 15.79
C ARG A 198 39.94 -4.23 16.37
N ILE A 199 40.10 -5.32 17.11
CA ILE A 199 41.38 -5.72 17.68
C ILE A 199 42.21 -6.39 16.59
N LYS A 200 43.36 -5.80 16.24
CA LYS A 200 44.31 -6.40 15.29
C LYS A 200 44.89 -7.68 15.88
N LEU A 201 44.81 -8.78 15.14
CA LEU A 201 45.28 -10.10 15.58
C LEU A 201 46.75 -10.28 15.22
N THR A 202 47.64 -10.22 16.22
CA THR A 202 49.09 -10.36 16.03
C THR A 202 49.64 -11.75 16.34
N SER A 203 48.81 -12.67 16.85
CA SER A 203 49.20 -14.01 17.27
C SER A 203 48.15 -15.05 16.89
N GLN A 204 48.57 -16.30 16.67
CA GLN A 204 47.68 -17.44 16.41
C GLN A 204 47.38 -18.29 17.64
N ASN A 205 48.01 -18.00 18.79
CA ASN A 205 47.78 -18.70 20.06
C ASN A 205 46.43 -18.32 20.72
N GLU A 206 46.22 -18.75 21.96
CA GLU A 206 45.01 -18.55 22.76
C GLU A 206 44.66 -17.05 22.91
N ILE A 207 45.66 -16.17 22.99
CA ILE A 207 45.44 -14.72 23.06
C ILE A 207 44.89 -14.19 21.74
N GLY A 208 45.37 -14.73 20.61
CA GLY A 208 44.79 -14.48 19.29
C GLY A 208 43.37 -15.00 19.15
N GLN A 209 43.06 -16.17 19.74
CA GLN A 209 41.70 -16.71 19.77
C GLN A 209 40.76 -15.87 20.64
N LEU A 210 41.23 -15.37 21.77
CA LEU A 210 40.49 -14.43 22.61
C LEU A 210 40.19 -13.14 21.86
N GLY A 211 41.18 -12.57 21.15
CA GLY A 211 40.99 -11.40 20.30
C GLY A 211 39.92 -11.63 19.21
N ARG A 212 39.90 -12.82 18.59
CA ARG A 212 38.85 -13.21 17.62
C ARG A 212 37.47 -13.26 18.25
N ASN A 213 37.33 -13.89 19.41
CA ASN A 213 36.06 -13.99 20.12
C ASN A 213 35.54 -12.61 20.54
N VAL A 214 36.43 -11.73 21.00
CA VAL A 214 36.09 -10.34 21.34
C VAL A 214 35.63 -9.56 20.10
N ASN A 215 36.34 -9.66 18.98
CA ASN A 215 35.88 -9.04 17.72
C ASN A 215 34.52 -9.57 17.27
N SER A 216 34.26 -10.87 17.42
CA SER A 216 32.95 -11.46 17.12
C SER A 216 31.85 -10.92 18.04
N PHE A 217 32.14 -10.76 19.33
CA PHE A 217 31.21 -10.15 20.28
C PHE A 217 30.91 -8.69 19.92
N ILE A 218 31.94 -7.87 19.65
CA ILE A 218 31.78 -6.48 19.18
C ILE A 218 30.94 -6.44 17.91
N GLY A 219 31.16 -7.37 16.97
CA GLY A 219 30.36 -7.48 15.75
C GLY A 219 28.88 -7.79 16.01
N LYS A 220 28.56 -8.66 16.98
CA LYS A 220 27.17 -8.95 17.36
C LYS A 220 26.48 -7.74 18.01
N ILE A 221 27.17 -7.03 18.90
CA ILE A 221 26.63 -5.81 19.51
C ILE A 221 26.42 -4.72 18.45
N HIS A 222 27.38 -4.56 17.53
CA HIS A 222 27.24 -3.67 16.38
C HIS A 222 25.98 -3.97 15.58
N ASP A 223 25.72 -5.24 15.23
CA ASP A 223 24.53 -5.63 14.45
C ASP A 223 23.23 -5.36 15.23
N ILE A 224 23.19 -5.63 16.54
CA ILE A 224 22.01 -5.34 17.38
C ILE A 224 21.73 -3.84 17.41
N VAL A 225 22.72 -3.02 17.75
CA VAL A 225 22.59 -1.56 17.83
C VAL A 225 22.21 -0.99 16.47
N TYR A 226 22.84 -1.46 15.40
CA TYR A 226 22.54 -1.02 14.05
C TYR A 226 21.11 -1.37 13.62
N ARG A 227 20.63 -2.59 13.91
CA ARG A 227 19.22 -2.97 13.70
C ARG A 227 18.27 -2.14 14.54
N MET A 228 18.63 -1.79 15.77
CA MET A 228 17.80 -0.92 16.61
C MET A 228 17.70 0.50 16.02
N LYS A 229 18.78 1.07 15.45
CA LYS A 229 18.73 2.33 14.69
C LYS A 229 17.74 2.24 13.53
N GLU A 230 17.76 1.13 12.80
CA GLU A 230 16.87 0.89 11.66
C GLU A 230 15.40 0.80 12.09
N VAL A 231 15.11 -0.01 13.12
CA VAL A 231 13.74 -0.16 13.67
C VAL A 231 13.24 1.15 14.26
N SER A 232 14.08 1.93 14.95
CA SER A 232 13.70 3.25 15.49
C SER A 232 13.29 4.20 14.36
N SER A 233 14.10 4.29 13.30
CA SER A 233 13.81 5.14 12.14
C SER A 233 12.51 4.72 11.44
N GLU A 234 12.27 3.42 11.29
CA GLU A 234 11.03 2.92 10.69
C GLU A 234 9.82 3.24 11.56
N SER A 235 9.91 3.00 12.87
CA SER A 235 8.86 3.28 13.84
C SER A 235 8.52 4.77 13.91
N ARG A 236 9.51 5.66 13.74
CA ARG A 236 9.27 7.12 13.67
C ARG A 236 8.43 7.48 12.45
N SER A 237 8.79 6.93 11.29
CA SER A 237 8.01 7.15 10.06
C SER A 237 6.58 6.62 10.19
N ILE A 238 6.38 5.52 10.93
CA ILE A 238 5.04 5.01 11.25
C ILE A 238 4.28 6.00 12.14
N GLY A 239 4.92 6.54 13.19
CA GLY A 239 4.33 7.54 14.08
C GLY A 239 3.85 8.80 13.36
N GLU A 240 4.70 9.39 12.52
CA GLU A 240 4.35 10.58 11.70
C GLU A 240 3.18 10.30 10.75
N LYS A 241 3.17 9.11 10.11
CA LYS A 241 2.04 8.69 9.26
C LYS A 241 0.76 8.50 10.06
N LEU A 242 0.85 7.99 11.28
CA LEU A 242 -0.29 7.77 12.16
C LEU A 242 -0.91 9.11 12.59
N GLU A 243 -0.10 10.10 12.94
CA GLU A 243 -0.56 11.45 13.28
C GLU A 243 -1.31 12.10 12.11
N GLY A 244 -0.73 12.07 10.91
CA GLY A 244 -1.38 12.57 9.69
C GLY A 244 -2.69 11.84 9.39
N LYS A 245 -2.71 10.50 9.51
CA LYS A 245 -3.91 9.70 9.28
C LYS A 245 -4.99 9.91 10.34
N SER A 246 -4.62 10.10 11.61
CA SER A 246 -5.57 10.45 12.67
C SER A 246 -6.20 11.82 12.42
N SER A 247 -5.43 12.81 11.96
CA SER A 247 -5.98 14.11 11.56
C SER A 247 -6.95 13.99 10.37
N ASP A 248 -6.60 13.21 9.35
CA ASP A 248 -7.48 12.94 8.21
C ASP A 248 -8.81 12.32 8.67
N ILE A 249 -8.76 11.31 9.55
CA ILE A 249 -9.98 10.65 10.07
C ILE A 249 -10.80 11.61 10.91
N GLY A 250 -10.18 12.48 11.72
CA GLY A 250 -10.89 13.49 12.50
C GLY A 250 -11.71 14.45 11.62
N ALA A 251 -11.16 14.87 10.48
CA ALA A 251 -11.90 15.69 9.51
C ALA A 251 -13.09 14.93 8.89
N VAL A 252 -12.93 13.65 8.58
CA VAL A 252 -14.01 12.78 8.07
C VAL A 252 -15.11 12.60 9.12
N VAL A 253 -14.76 12.42 10.39
CA VAL A 253 -15.72 12.31 11.50
C VAL A 253 -16.57 13.58 11.62
N ALA A 254 -15.96 14.77 11.58
CA ALA A 254 -16.70 16.03 11.64
C ALA A 254 -17.67 16.20 10.45
N GLN A 255 -17.26 15.77 9.24
CA GLN A 255 -18.14 15.76 8.08
C GLN A 255 -19.30 14.77 8.25
N MET A 256 -19.03 13.59 8.83
CA MET A 256 -20.06 12.60 9.13
C MET A 256 -21.09 13.16 10.13
N GLU A 257 -20.66 13.84 11.20
CA GLU A 257 -21.58 14.47 12.17
C GLU A 257 -22.52 15.47 11.49
N SER A 258 -21.99 16.35 10.63
CA SER A 258 -22.83 17.29 9.87
C SER A 258 -23.77 16.58 8.89
N ALA A 259 -23.31 15.52 8.23
CA ALA A 259 -24.16 14.72 7.36
C ALA A 259 -25.31 14.04 8.14
N MET A 260 -25.06 13.58 9.36
CA MET A 260 -26.07 12.97 10.22
C MET A 260 -27.14 13.97 10.66
N GLU A 261 -26.74 15.20 10.99
CA GLU A 261 -27.69 16.27 11.32
C GLU A 261 -28.60 16.59 10.12
N ASN A 262 -28.02 16.70 8.92
CA ASN A 262 -28.80 16.90 7.69
C ASN A 262 -29.75 15.73 7.39
N LEU A 263 -29.30 14.48 7.56
CA LEU A 263 -30.15 13.30 7.37
C LEU A 263 -31.30 13.25 8.38
N LYS A 264 -31.06 13.66 9.62
CA LYS A 264 -32.10 13.78 10.65
C LYS A 264 -33.16 14.80 10.26
N ASN A 265 -32.74 15.98 9.79
CA ASN A 265 -33.66 17.03 9.33
C ASN A 265 -34.46 16.57 8.10
N ASN A 266 -33.82 15.88 7.15
CA ASN A 266 -34.50 15.29 6.00
C ASN A 266 -35.52 14.22 6.42
N GLY A 267 -35.25 13.44 7.47
CA GLY A 267 -36.20 12.48 8.03
C GLY A 267 -37.48 13.16 8.56
N LEU A 268 -37.32 14.28 9.27
CA LEU A 268 -38.47 15.06 9.77
C LEU A 268 -39.32 15.65 8.64
N LEU A 269 -38.67 16.19 7.59
CA LEU A 269 -39.38 16.69 6.41
C LEU A 269 -40.09 15.57 5.65
N LEU A 270 -39.46 14.39 5.53
CA LEU A 270 -40.07 13.23 4.90
C LEU A 270 -41.34 12.77 5.64
N ASP A 271 -41.31 12.78 6.98
CA ASP A 271 -42.49 12.44 7.79
C ASP A 271 -43.64 13.44 7.56
N GLU A 272 -43.33 14.73 7.44
CA GLU A 272 -44.32 15.77 7.10
C GLU A 272 -44.90 15.56 5.70
N ASP A 273 -44.05 15.31 4.69
CA ASP A 273 -44.46 15.04 3.31
C ASP A 273 -45.34 13.79 3.20
N VAL A 274 -44.99 12.71 3.93
CA VAL A 274 -45.78 11.47 3.98
C VAL A 274 -47.16 11.72 4.60
N GLN A 275 -47.21 12.54 5.65
CA GLN A 275 -48.49 12.90 6.27
C GLN A 275 -49.36 13.72 5.32
N SER A 276 -48.78 14.73 4.64
CA SER A 276 -49.49 15.53 3.64
C SER A 276 -50.01 14.66 2.49
N ALA A 277 -49.19 13.77 1.95
CA ALA A 277 -49.60 12.88 0.86
C ALA A 277 -50.74 11.93 1.26
N ASN A 278 -50.75 11.45 2.51
CA ASN A 278 -51.86 10.66 3.03
C ASN A 278 -53.17 11.45 3.09
N ASP A 279 -53.10 12.73 3.46
CA ASP A 279 -54.29 13.58 3.51
C ASP A 279 -54.81 13.92 2.11
N ASP A 280 -53.92 14.15 1.14
CA ASP A 280 -54.29 14.30 -0.29
C ASP A 280 -54.99 13.04 -0.84
N VAL A 281 -54.50 11.85 -0.49
CA VAL A 281 -55.13 10.58 -0.90
C VAL A 281 -56.54 10.45 -0.33
N LYS A 282 -56.76 10.85 0.93
CA LYS A 282 -58.12 10.86 1.53
C LYS A 282 -59.04 11.83 0.79
N GLU A 283 -58.53 13.00 0.39
CA GLU A 283 -59.30 13.96 -0.38
C GLU A 283 -59.69 13.40 -1.76
N ILE A 284 -58.76 12.75 -2.46
CA ILE A 284 -59.05 12.05 -3.72
C ILE A 284 -60.14 11.00 -3.54
N GLN A 285 -60.08 10.20 -2.47
CA GLN A 285 -61.11 9.20 -2.18
C GLN A 285 -62.49 9.83 -1.97
N HIS A 286 -62.56 10.98 -1.28
CA HIS A 286 -63.79 11.74 -1.09
C HIS A 286 -64.33 12.31 -2.41
N LEU A 287 -63.47 12.91 -3.23
CA LEU A 287 -63.84 13.41 -4.55
C LEU A 287 -64.36 12.30 -5.48
N LEU A 288 -63.75 11.12 -5.43
CA LEU A 288 -64.22 9.95 -6.19
C LEU A 288 -65.61 9.49 -5.76
N ALA A 289 -65.92 9.53 -4.46
CA ALA A 289 -67.26 9.23 -3.99
C ALA A 289 -68.29 10.20 -4.58
N ASN A 290 -67.97 11.50 -4.65
CA ASN A 290 -68.83 12.51 -5.27
C ASN A 290 -68.99 12.30 -6.78
N ILE A 291 -67.92 11.91 -7.49
CA ILE A 291 -67.98 11.61 -8.93
C ILE A 291 -68.90 10.42 -9.19
N VAL A 292 -68.82 9.36 -8.37
CA VAL A 292 -69.71 8.19 -8.49
C VAL A 292 -71.18 8.59 -8.39
N ASN A 293 -71.54 9.43 -7.41
CA ASN A 293 -72.91 9.93 -7.28
C ASN A 293 -73.35 10.74 -8.52
N ARG A 294 -72.47 11.61 -9.05
CA ARG A 294 -72.75 12.40 -10.26
C ARG A 294 -72.91 11.54 -11.52
N ILE A 295 -72.17 10.42 -11.61
CA ILE A 295 -72.34 9.45 -12.71
C ILE A 295 -73.75 8.85 -12.66
N GLU A 296 -74.25 8.51 -11.46
CA GLU A 296 -75.60 7.96 -11.31
C GLU A 296 -76.68 8.99 -11.70
N GLU A 297 -76.53 10.24 -11.26
CA GLU A 297 -77.42 11.34 -11.65
C GLU A 297 -77.39 11.59 -13.17
N GLN A 298 -76.20 11.60 -13.77
CA GLN A 298 -76.04 11.79 -15.21
C GLN A 298 -76.66 10.64 -16.01
N ALA A 299 -76.48 9.39 -15.56
CA ALA A 299 -77.10 8.24 -16.20
C ALA A 299 -78.64 8.31 -16.15
N ALA A 300 -79.20 8.75 -15.03
CA ALA A 300 -80.64 8.97 -14.91
C ALA A 300 -81.13 10.06 -15.87
N ALA A 301 -80.46 11.21 -15.91
CA ALA A 301 -80.81 12.34 -16.78
C ALA A 301 -80.72 11.98 -18.28
N VAL A 302 -79.71 11.20 -18.68
CA VAL A 302 -79.57 10.73 -20.06
C VAL A 302 -80.69 9.77 -20.44
N ASN A 303 -81.05 8.82 -19.56
CA ASN A 303 -82.18 7.91 -19.80
C ASN A 303 -83.52 8.66 -19.94
N GLU A 304 -83.77 9.64 -19.06
CA GLU A 304 -84.98 10.48 -19.12
C GLU A 304 -85.01 11.32 -20.41
N SER A 305 -83.88 11.92 -20.79
CA SER A 305 -83.77 12.68 -22.04
C SER A 305 -84.00 11.79 -23.27
N SER A 306 -83.51 10.55 -23.26
CA SER A 306 -83.76 9.59 -24.34
C SER A 306 -85.24 9.29 -24.50
N ALA A 307 -85.96 9.07 -23.39
CA ALA A 307 -87.40 8.84 -23.43
C ALA A 307 -88.17 10.06 -23.96
N ALA A 308 -87.80 11.27 -23.53
CA ALA A 308 -88.41 12.51 -24.01
C ALA A 308 -88.17 12.74 -25.51
N VAL A 309 -86.99 12.38 -26.03
CA VAL A 309 -86.67 12.48 -27.46
C VAL A 309 -87.43 11.42 -28.27
N GLU A 310 -87.59 10.20 -27.76
CA GLU A 310 -88.46 9.19 -28.40
C GLU A 310 -89.92 9.66 -28.51
N GLU A 311 -90.44 10.28 -27.45
CA GLU A 311 -91.79 10.88 -27.45
C GLU A 311 -91.89 12.06 -28.43
N MET A 312 -90.82 12.84 -28.56
CA MET A 312 -90.71 13.92 -29.53
C MET A 312 -90.74 13.39 -30.97
N ILE A 313 -89.99 12.33 -31.29
CA ILE A 313 -90.02 11.67 -32.61
C ILE A 313 -91.44 11.22 -32.95
N ALA A 314 -92.15 10.59 -32.01
CA ALA A 314 -93.54 10.18 -32.20
C ALA A 314 -94.46 11.38 -32.45
N SER A 315 -94.28 12.47 -31.69
CA SER A 315 -95.07 13.70 -31.83
C SER A 315 -94.83 14.40 -33.17
N VAL A 316 -93.57 14.52 -33.60
CA VAL A 316 -93.19 15.11 -34.89
C VAL A 316 -93.83 14.33 -36.04
N ASN A 317 -93.73 12.99 -36.01
CA ASN A 317 -94.36 12.14 -37.03
C ASN A 317 -95.88 12.31 -37.05
N ASN A 318 -96.54 12.39 -35.89
CA ASN A 318 -97.98 12.61 -35.80
C ASN A 318 -98.39 13.98 -36.36
N ILE A 319 -97.68 15.05 -35.99
CA ILE A 319 -97.96 16.41 -36.48
C ILE A 319 -97.70 16.48 -37.99
N SER A 320 -96.65 15.83 -38.50
CA SER A 320 -96.36 15.75 -39.94
C SER A 320 -97.50 15.11 -40.71
N GLY A 321 -98.03 13.97 -40.23
CA GLY A 321 -99.18 13.33 -40.85
C GLY A 321 -100.46 14.18 -40.81
N ILE A 322 -100.67 14.95 -39.73
CA ILE A 322 -101.78 15.91 -39.64
C ILE A 322 -101.61 17.04 -40.65
N ALA A 323 -100.42 17.64 -40.76
CA ALA A 323 -100.13 18.73 -41.69
C ALA A 323 -100.37 18.29 -43.15
N GLU A 324 -99.87 17.11 -43.55
CA GLU A 324 -100.13 16.53 -44.88
C GLU A 324 -101.62 16.31 -45.14
N SER A 325 -102.35 15.77 -44.15
CA SER A 325 -103.80 15.57 -44.26
C SER A 325 -104.55 16.89 -44.43
N LYS A 326 -104.17 17.94 -43.67
CA LYS A 326 -104.78 19.27 -43.78
C LYS A 326 -104.45 19.96 -45.09
N GLN A 327 -103.25 19.76 -45.64
CA GLN A 327 -102.89 20.23 -46.98
C GLN A 327 -103.84 19.65 -48.04
N GLY A 328 -104.20 18.37 -47.94
CA GLY A 328 -105.20 17.76 -48.83
C GLY A 328 -106.59 18.39 -48.74
N ILE A 329 -107.03 18.78 -47.54
CA ILE A 329 -108.33 19.47 -47.34
C ILE A 329 -108.28 20.90 -47.92
N ILE A 330 -107.17 21.61 -47.77
CA ILE A 330 -107.00 22.95 -48.32
C ILE A 330 -107.14 22.94 -49.85
N VAL A 331 -106.57 21.94 -50.52
CA VAL A 331 -106.72 21.76 -51.98
C VAL A 331 -108.19 21.57 -52.37
N GLN A 332 -108.96 20.78 -51.61
CA GLN A 332 -110.41 20.61 -51.85
C GLN A 332 -111.20 21.91 -51.59
N LEU A 333 -110.78 22.69 -50.60
CA LEU A 333 -111.41 23.97 -50.26
C LEU A 333 -111.17 25.01 -51.36
N GLU A 334 -109.96 25.06 -51.93
CA GLU A 334 -109.62 25.89 -53.08
C GLU A 334 -110.50 25.55 -54.30
N GLU A 335 -110.69 24.26 -54.59
CA GLU A 335 -111.57 23.80 -55.67
C GLU A 335 -113.03 24.23 -55.44
N THR A 336 -113.53 24.08 -54.21
CA THR A 336 -114.89 24.48 -53.85
C THR A 336 -115.10 26.00 -53.93
N ALA A 337 -114.12 26.78 -53.48
CA ALA A 337 -114.15 28.24 -53.58
C ALA A 337 -114.18 28.72 -55.04
N ARG A 338 -113.33 28.14 -55.91
CA ARG A 338 -113.35 28.43 -57.36
C ARG A 338 -114.67 28.05 -58.02
N LYS A 339 -115.26 26.90 -57.64
CA LYS A 339 -116.58 26.50 -58.15
C LYS A 339 -117.66 27.49 -57.71
N SER A 340 -117.62 27.93 -56.45
CA SER A 340 -118.56 28.91 -55.91
C SER A 340 -118.44 30.28 -56.61
N GLU A 341 -117.21 30.71 -56.94
CA GLU A 341 -116.97 31.92 -57.74
C GLU A 341 -117.65 31.81 -59.11
N SER A 342 -117.49 30.67 -59.79
CA SER A 342 -118.14 30.39 -61.08
C SER A 342 -119.67 30.41 -60.97
N ASP A 343 -120.24 29.82 -59.92
CA ASP A 343 -121.70 29.76 -59.72
C ASP A 343 -122.29 31.16 -59.42
N MET A 344 -121.53 32.04 -58.74
CA MET A 344 -121.92 33.44 -58.53
C MET A 344 -121.93 34.24 -59.84
N GLN A 345 -120.95 34.02 -60.72
CA GLN A 345 -120.95 34.65 -62.04
C GLN A 345 -122.16 34.23 -62.88
N GLU A 346 -122.52 32.93 -62.84
CA GLU A 346 -123.72 32.41 -63.51
C GLU A 346 -125.01 33.00 -62.89
N THR A 347 -125.08 33.09 -61.56
CA THR A 347 -126.24 33.68 -60.86
C THR A 347 -126.44 35.14 -61.24
N LEU A 348 -125.35 35.93 -61.33
CA LEU A 348 -125.41 37.33 -61.74
C LEU A 348 -125.95 37.47 -63.17
N GLN A 349 -125.55 36.58 -64.10
CA GLN A 349 -126.10 36.53 -65.45
C GLN A 349 -127.61 36.27 -65.44
N VAL A 350 -128.09 35.31 -64.63
CA VAL A 350 -129.53 35.03 -64.51
C VAL A 350 -130.28 36.25 -63.97
N ILE A 351 -129.77 36.92 -62.93
CA ILE A 351 -130.38 38.13 -62.36
C ILE A 351 -130.48 39.26 -63.40
N THR A 352 -129.44 39.48 -64.21
CA THR A 352 -129.49 40.47 -65.29
C THR A 352 -130.55 40.13 -66.34
N GLY A 353 -130.71 38.83 -66.66
CA GLY A 353 -131.79 38.35 -67.54
C GLY A 353 -133.18 38.61 -66.96
N ILE A 354 -133.39 38.38 -65.65
CA ILE A 354 -134.66 38.66 -64.97
C ILE A 354 -134.95 40.17 -64.97
N SER A 355 -133.96 41.03 -64.72
CA SER A 355 -134.11 42.49 -64.78
C SER A 355 -134.63 42.92 -66.14
N SER A 356 -134.02 42.42 -67.23
CA SER A 356 -134.45 42.73 -68.59
C SER A 356 -135.88 42.28 -68.88
N ASN A 357 -136.31 41.13 -68.36
CA ASN A 357 -137.69 40.66 -68.51
C ASN A 357 -138.69 41.52 -67.72
N ALA A 358 -138.31 41.97 -66.53
CA ALA A 358 -139.15 42.85 -65.71
C ALA A 358 -139.36 44.22 -66.38
N ASP A 359 -138.33 44.79 -67.01
CA ASP A 359 -138.44 46.04 -67.77
C ASP A 359 -139.44 45.89 -68.95
N LEU A 360 -139.37 44.79 -69.70
CA LEU A 360 -140.33 44.49 -70.78
C LEU A 360 -141.79 44.41 -70.28
N ILE A 361 -142.01 43.84 -69.10
CA ILE A 361 -143.36 43.79 -68.49
C ILE A 361 -143.81 45.20 -68.09
N SER A 362 -142.90 46.04 -67.58
CA SER A 362 -143.20 47.42 -67.21
C SER A 362 -143.68 48.23 -68.41
N ASP A 363 -142.99 48.08 -69.55
CA ASP A 363 -143.36 48.70 -70.83
C ASP A 363 -144.75 48.25 -71.29
N LEU A 364 -145.06 46.94 -71.21
CA LEU A 364 -146.37 46.39 -71.57
C LEU A 364 -147.49 46.94 -70.66
N LEU A 365 -147.25 47.09 -69.36
CA LEU A 365 -148.23 47.65 -68.43
C LEU A 365 -148.55 49.11 -68.74
N GLN A 366 -147.55 49.89 -69.17
CA GLN A 366 -147.78 51.27 -69.62
C GLN A 366 -148.71 51.30 -70.85
N VAL A 367 -148.52 50.37 -71.80
CA VAL A 367 -149.41 50.20 -72.95
C VAL A 367 -150.83 49.82 -72.49
N ILE A 368 -150.98 48.86 -71.57
CA ILE A 368 -152.29 48.45 -71.03
C ILE A 368 -153.01 49.62 -70.36
N ASN A 369 -152.29 50.41 -69.55
CA ASN A 369 -152.86 51.57 -68.86
C ASN A 369 -153.33 52.64 -69.86
N ASN A 370 -152.55 52.90 -70.91
CA ASN A 370 -152.95 53.81 -71.98
C ASN A 370 -154.21 53.33 -72.74
N VAL A 371 -154.31 52.02 -73.01
CA VAL A 371 -155.50 51.42 -73.64
C VAL A 371 -156.72 51.55 -72.72
N ALA A 372 -156.55 51.29 -71.43
CA ALA A 372 -157.61 51.44 -70.43
C ALA A 372 -158.11 52.91 -70.35
N ASP A 373 -157.21 53.89 -70.30
CA ASP A 373 -157.59 55.32 -70.27
C ASP A 373 -158.32 55.76 -71.55
N GLN A 374 -157.87 55.30 -72.73
CA GLN A 374 -158.59 55.55 -73.99
C GLN A 374 -159.97 54.89 -74.01
N THR A 375 -160.08 53.67 -73.52
CA THR A 375 -161.35 52.92 -73.45
C THR A 375 -162.32 53.59 -72.49
N ASN A 376 -161.83 54.13 -71.37
CA ASN A 376 -162.61 54.91 -70.40
C ASN A 376 -163.17 56.20 -71.03
N LEU A 377 -162.38 56.93 -71.83
CA LEU A 377 -162.83 58.13 -72.55
C LEU A 377 -163.88 57.81 -73.62
N LEU A 378 -163.68 56.74 -74.40
CA LEU A 378 -164.65 56.28 -75.40
C LEU A 378 -165.97 55.87 -74.75
N ALA A 379 -165.89 55.14 -73.63
CA ALA A 379 -167.06 54.72 -72.86
C ALA A 379 -167.79 55.92 -72.21
N MET A 380 -167.05 56.93 -71.73
CA MET A 380 -167.63 58.17 -71.22
C MET A 380 -168.38 58.95 -72.31
N ASN A 381 -167.79 59.07 -73.50
CA ASN A 381 -168.46 59.69 -74.66
C ASN A 381 -169.73 58.91 -75.06
N ALA A 382 -169.67 57.58 -75.07
CA ALA A 382 -170.83 56.73 -75.35
C ALA A 382 -171.93 56.83 -74.28
N ALA A 383 -171.57 56.98 -73.00
CA ALA A 383 -172.51 57.18 -71.91
C ALA A 383 -173.21 58.55 -71.99
N ILE A 384 -172.49 59.60 -72.41
CA ILE A 384 -173.05 60.94 -72.67
C ILE A 384 -174.08 60.88 -73.83
N GLU A 385 -173.74 60.21 -74.93
CA GLU A 385 -174.63 60.10 -76.09
C GLU A 385 -175.87 59.25 -75.79
N ALA A 386 -175.72 58.21 -74.96
CA ALA A 386 -176.83 57.39 -74.48
C ALA A 386 -177.79 58.16 -73.54
N ALA A 387 -177.29 59.13 -72.76
CA ALA A 387 -178.12 60.04 -71.95
C ALA A 387 -178.91 61.03 -72.82
N HIS A 388 -178.36 61.44 -73.97
CA HIS A 388 -179.01 62.35 -74.93
C HIS A 388 -180.19 61.69 -75.69
N ALA A 389 -180.12 60.39 -75.93
CA ALA A 389 -181.14 59.62 -76.65
C ALA A 389 -182.44 59.31 -75.84
N GLY A 390 -182.53 59.77 -74.59
CA GLY A 390 -183.74 59.63 -73.75
C GLY A 390 -184.19 58.17 -73.54
N ASP A 391 -185.49 57.90 -73.61
CA ASP A 391 -186.06 56.57 -73.30
C ASP A 391 -185.56 55.43 -74.22
N ALA A 392 -185.06 55.72 -75.43
CA ALA A 392 -184.48 54.71 -76.34
C ALA A 392 -183.02 54.34 -76.00
N GLY A 393 -182.29 55.17 -75.25
CA GLY A 393 -180.86 55.00 -74.96
C GLY A 393 -180.54 54.17 -73.71
N LYS A 394 -181.54 53.78 -72.91
CA LYS A 394 -181.36 53.12 -71.60
C LYS A 394 -180.49 51.86 -71.65
N GLY A 395 -180.62 51.03 -72.69
CA GLY A 395 -179.79 49.82 -72.84
C GLY A 395 -178.32 50.12 -73.20
N PHE A 396 -178.06 51.15 -74.02
CA PHE A 396 -176.71 51.56 -74.41
C PHE A 396 -175.96 52.25 -73.26
N ALA A 397 -176.65 53.03 -72.44
CA ALA A 397 -176.07 53.67 -71.27
C ALA A 397 -175.49 52.64 -70.29
N VAL A 398 -176.21 51.52 -70.07
CA VAL A 398 -175.74 50.42 -69.21
C VAL A 398 -174.47 49.78 -69.74
N VAL A 399 -174.37 49.52 -71.06
CA VAL A 399 -173.16 48.93 -71.67
C VAL A 399 -171.99 49.91 -71.62
N ALA A 400 -172.22 51.20 -71.89
CA ALA A 400 -171.18 52.23 -71.83
C ALA A 400 -170.66 52.41 -70.41
N ASP A 401 -171.52 52.47 -69.39
CA ASP A 401 -171.08 52.50 -67.99
C ASP A 401 -170.34 51.22 -67.58
N GLU A 402 -170.74 50.05 -68.09
CA GLU A 402 -170.05 48.79 -67.81
C GLU A 402 -168.63 48.75 -68.44
N ILE A 403 -168.47 49.24 -69.69
CA ILE A 403 -167.16 49.38 -70.35
C ILE A 403 -166.30 50.43 -69.62
N ARG A 404 -166.91 51.55 -69.20
CA ARG A 404 -166.22 52.60 -68.43
C ARG A 404 -165.68 52.04 -67.13
N LYS A 405 -166.52 51.30 -66.39
CA LYS A 405 -166.14 50.65 -65.14
C LYS A 405 -165.09 49.56 -65.36
N LEU A 406 -165.15 48.80 -66.45
CA LEU A 406 -164.13 47.80 -66.82
C LEU A 406 -162.79 48.46 -67.15
N ALA A 407 -162.80 49.57 -67.88
CA ALA A 407 -161.61 50.34 -68.24
C ALA A 407 -160.97 50.99 -66.99
N GLU A 408 -161.79 51.60 -66.11
CA GLU A 408 -161.35 52.15 -64.82
C GLU A 408 -160.75 51.06 -63.92
N THR A 409 -161.38 49.88 -63.88
CA THR A 409 -160.87 48.70 -63.16
C THR A 409 -159.57 48.17 -63.78
N THR A 410 -159.43 48.21 -65.10
CA THR A 410 -158.22 47.74 -65.82
C THR A 410 -157.04 48.70 -65.60
N SER A 411 -157.28 50.02 -65.61
CA SER A 411 -156.29 51.05 -65.28
C SER A 411 -155.81 50.91 -63.83
N LEU A 412 -156.75 50.73 -62.89
CA LEU A 412 -156.42 50.46 -61.49
C LEU A 412 -155.59 49.17 -61.33
N ASN A 413 -156.00 48.06 -61.95
CA ASN A 413 -155.25 46.80 -61.89
C ASN A 413 -153.86 46.91 -62.55
N ALA A 414 -153.74 47.58 -63.70
CA ALA A 414 -152.45 47.79 -64.38
C ALA A 414 -151.50 48.64 -63.53
N LYS A 415 -152.03 49.66 -62.85
CA LYS A 415 -151.28 50.49 -61.90
C LYS A 415 -150.84 49.70 -60.67
N ASP A 416 -151.69 48.83 -60.13
CA ASP A 416 -151.32 47.95 -59.02
C ASP A 416 -150.24 46.95 -59.42
N ILE A 417 -150.32 46.35 -60.62
CA ILE A 417 -149.26 45.46 -61.13
C ILE A 417 -147.97 46.26 -61.37
N SER A 418 -148.04 47.49 -61.90
CA SER A 418 -146.87 48.35 -62.11
C SER A 418 -146.17 48.72 -60.79
N ASN A 419 -146.95 49.05 -59.74
CA ASN A 419 -146.42 49.28 -58.40
C ASN A 419 -145.72 48.02 -57.84
N ASN A 420 -146.34 46.84 -57.99
CA ASN A 420 -145.73 45.57 -57.57
C ASN A 420 -144.48 45.23 -58.39
N LEU A 421 -144.46 45.55 -59.68
CA LEU A 421 -143.32 45.32 -60.55
C LEU A 421 -142.14 46.24 -60.22
N ALA A 422 -142.41 47.51 -59.87
CA ALA A 422 -141.38 48.42 -59.39
C ALA A 422 -140.71 47.90 -58.10
N LEU A 423 -141.49 47.28 -57.20
CA LEU A 423 -140.95 46.56 -56.05
C LEU A 423 -140.08 45.35 -56.47
N ILE A 424 -140.51 44.58 -57.47
CA ILE A 424 -139.73 43.46 -58.02
C ILE A 424 -138.40 43.92 -58.63
N ILE A 425 -138.40 44.99 -59.44
CA ILE A 425 -137.18 45.57 -60.02
C ILE A 425 -136.22 46.04 -58.92
N THR A 426 -136.75 46.69 -57.88
CA THR A 426 -135.95 47.07 -56.70
C THR A 426 -135.33 45.83 -56.04
N ASN A 427 -136.09 44.74 -55.88
CA ASN A 427 -135.60 43.49 -55.31
C ASN A 427 -134.57 42.77 -56.21
N ILE A 428 -134.68 42.87 -57.54
CA ILE A 428 -133.70 42.34 -58.49
C ILE A 428 -132.38 43.11 -58.38
N LYS A 429 -132.44 44.43 -58.30
CA LYS A 429 -131.26 45.28 -58.10
C LYS A 429 -130.56 44.95 -56.79
N ASN A 430 -131.32 44.85 -55.70
CA ASN A 430 -130.77 44.44 -54.40
C ASN A 430 -130.15 43.04 -54.47
N SER A 431 -130.77 42.09 -55.18
CA SER A 431 -130.20 40.75 -55.40
C SER A 431 -128.88 40.80 -56.18
N ALA A 432 -128.78 41.63 -57.22
CA ALA A 432 -127.56 41.81 -58.00
C ALA A 432 -126.41 42.37 -57.16
N GLU A 433 -126.69 43.40 -56.36
CA GLU A 433 -125.72 44.01 -55.44
C GLU A 433 -125.22 42.98 -54.40
N LEU A 434 -126.13 42.19 -53.81
CA LEU A 434 -125.79 41.13 -52.88
C LEU A 434 -124.94 40.01 -53.52
N THR A 435 -125.23 39.62 -54.77
CA THR A 435 -124.43 38.62 -55.50
C THR A 435 -123.03 39.14 -55.83
N GLU A 436 -122.88 40.43 -56.17
CA GLU A 436 -121.57 41.05 -56.39
C GLU A 436 -120.74 41.10 -55.09
N GLU A 437 -121.36 41.46 -53.97
CA GLU A 437 -120.73 41.44 -52.65
C GLU A 437 -120.32 40.01 -52.23
N MET A 438 -121.15 39.01 -52.53
CA MET A 438 -120.83 37.60 -52.33
C MET A 438 -119.62 37.17 -53.16
N GLY A 439 -119.53 37.61 -54.42
CA GLY A 439 -118.36 37.36 -55.28
C GLY A 439 -117.07 37.94 -54.71
N LYS A 440 -117.10 39.18 -54.21
CA LYS A 440 -115.96 39.80 -53.50
C LYS A 440 -115.56 39.00 -52.25
N SER A 441 -116.54 38.48 -51.51
CA SER A 441 -116.30 37.66 -50.33
C SER A 441 -115.65 36.31 -50.67
N ILE A 442 -116.02 35.68 -51.78
CA ILE A 442 -115.38 34.45 -52.28
C ILE A 442 -113.94 34.71 -52.72
N ASN A 443 -113.64 35.83 -53.40
CA ASN A 443 -112.28 36.17 -53.77
C ASN A 443 -111.36 36.33 -52.54
N ASN A 444 -111.83 37.05 -51.52
CA ASN A 444 -111.11 37.16 -50.25
C ASN A 444 -110.91 35.78 -49.59
N MET A 445 -111.88 34.86 -49.73
CA MET A 445 -111.77 33.48 -49.24
C MET A 445 -110.66 32.71 -49.98
N THR A 446 -110.59 32.83 -51.31
CA THR A 446 -109.54 32.20 -52.13
C THR A 446 -108.14 32.71 -51.75
N ASP A 447 -107.97 34.02 -51.54
CA ASP A 447 -106.71 34.59 -51.08
C ASP A 447 -106.31 34.02 -49.70
N THR A 448 -107.27 33.97 -48.77
CA THR A 448 -107.04 33.40 -47.43
C THR A 448 -106.68 31.91 -47.49
N ILE A 449 -107.30 31.14 -48.39
CA ILE A 449 -106.95 29.72 -48.63
C ILE A 449 -105.51 29.59 -49.12
N GLY A 450 -105.06 30.50 -50.00
CA GLY A 450 -103.67 30.58 -50.47
C GLY A 450 -102.68 30.79 -49.32
N ASP A 451 -102.96 31.74 -48.42
CA ASP A 451 -102.12 32.02 -47.25
C ASP A 451 -102.03 30.81 -46.30
N VAL A 452 -103.16 30.13 -46.06
CA VAL A 452 -103.21 28.91 -45.23
C VAL A 452 -102.42 27.77 -45.88
N SER A 453 -102.49 27.62 -47.21
CA SER A 453 -101.70 26.63 -47.97
C SER A 453 -100.20 26.90 -47.87
N SER A 454 -99.76 28.16 -48.00
CA SER A 454 -98.36 28.54 -47.83
C SER A 454 -97.86 28.22 -46.41
N SER A 455 -98.65 28.56 -45.39
CA SER A 455 -98.34 28.28 -43.99
C SER A 455 -98.19 26.78 -43.69
N MET A 456 -99.00 25.93 -44.33
CA MET A 456 -98.91 24.47 -44.17
C MET A 456 -97.67 23.88 -44.86
N ASN A 457 -97.27 24.43 -46.01
CA ASN A 457 -96.01 24.03 -46.65
C ASN A 457 -94.79 24.40 -45.78
N GLU A 458 -94.78 25.61 -45.21
CA GLU A 458 -93.76 26.03 -44.25
C GLU A 458 -93.72 25.13 -43.00
N MET A 459 -94.89 24.77 -42.45
CA MET A 459 -95.01 23.86 -41.32
C MET A 459 -94.42 22.47 -41.65
N THR A 460 -94.70 21.94 -42.84
CA THR A 460 -94.17 20.65 -43.28
C THR A 460 -92.64 20.69 -43.42
N GLY A 461 -92.10 21.78 -43.97
CA GLY A 461 -90.65 22.02 -44.02
C GLY A 461 -90.01 22.08 -42.63
N GLY A 462 -90.62 22.81 -41.69
CA GLY A 462 -90.16 22.89 -40.30
C GLY A 462 -90.21 21.56 -39.55
N LEU A 463 -91.21 20.72 -39.83
CA LEU A 463 -91.33 19.38 -39.23
C LEU A 463 -90.26 18.41 -39.76
N GLN A 464 -89.88 18.52 -41.03
CA GLN A 464 -88.78 17.74 -41.61
C GLN A 464 -87.43 18.12 -40.97
N GLU A 465 -87.18 19.41 -40.77
CA GLU A 465 -85.99 19.89 -40.08
C GLU A 465 -85.98 19.44 -38.61
N LEU A 466 -87.12 19.50 -37.92
CA LEU A 466 -87.25 19.03 -36.55
C LEU A 466 -87.01 17.52 -36.44
N ALA A 467 -87.51 16.72 -37.41
CA ALA A 467 -87.24 15.29 -37.47
C ALA A 467 -85.74 15.00 -37.62
N ALA A 468 -85.04 15.71 -38.50
CA ALA A 468 -83.58 15.60 -38.63
C ALA A 468 -82.87 15.96 -37.31
N GLY A 469 -83.29 17.05 -36.65
CA GLY A 469 -82.75 17.46 -35.35
C GLY A 469 -82.94 16.41 -34.26
N THR A 470 -84.08 15.71 -34.21
CA THR A 470 -84.30 14.63 -33.21
C THR A 470 -83.37 13.42 -33.41
N VAL A 471 -82.95 13.14 -34.65
CA VAL A 471 -81.96 12.08 -34.94
C VAL A 471 -80.59 12.48 -34.42
N GLU A 472 -80.15 13.71 -34.67
CA GLU A 472 -78.86 14.23 -34.17
C GLU A 472 -78.81 14.24 -32.63
N VAL A 473 -79.90 14.65 -31.97
CA VAL A 473 -79.99 14.61 -30.50
C VAL A 473 -79.89 13.18 -29.97
N THR A 474 -80.48 12.20 -30.65
CA THR A 474 -80.40 10.78 -30.26
C THR A 474 -78.95 10.26 -30.36
N GLU A 475 -78.21 10.65 -31.40
CA GLU A 475 -76.79 10.29 -31.54
C GLU A 475 -75.92 10.92 -30.44
N ALA A 476 -76.19 12.18 -30.10
CA ALA A 476 -75.53 12.86 -28.99
C ALA A 476 -75.79 12.18 -27.64
N LEU A 477 -77.02 11.72 -27.38
CA LEU A 477 -77.37 10.97 -26.17
C LEU A 477 -76.65 9.63 -26.08
N ASN A 478 -76.56 8.87 -27.19
CA ASN A 478 -75.78 7.63 -27.23
C ASN A 478 -74.30 7.87 -26.92
N THR A 479 -73.74 8.96 -27.43
CA THR A 479 -72.37 9.37 -27.10
C THR A 479 -72.22 9.68 -25.61
N MET A 480 -73.21 10.34 -24.99
CA MET A 480 -73.22 10.62 -23.55
C MET A 480 -73.29 9.34 -22.69
N VAL A 481 -74.00 8.31 -23.14
CA VAL A 481 -73.99 6.98 -22.46
C VAL A 481 -72.58 6.40 -22.43
N ASN A 482 -71.88 6.42 -23.56
CA ASN A 482 -70.50 5.92 -23.64
C ASN A 482 -69.55 6.72 -22.75
N ILE A 483 -69.62 8.06 -22.79
CA ILE A 483 -68.82 8.93 -21.91
C ILE A 483 -69.09 8.62 -20.43
N THR A 484 -70.36 8.44 -20.04
CA THR A 484 -70.74 8.12 -18.66
C THR A 484 -70.13 6.78 -18.20
N SER A 485 -70.11 5.78 -19.09
CA SER A 485 -69.46 4.49 -18.85
C SER A 485 -67.94 4.61 -18.69
N ASP A 486 -67.29 5.40 -19.55
CA ASP A 486 -65.83 5.61 -19.50
C ASP A 486 -65.39 6.35 -18.24
N VAL A 487 -66.16 7.38 -17.83
CA VAL A 487 -65.91 8.11 -16.58
C VAL A 487 -66.10 7.19 -15.36
N ARG A 488 -67.06 6.26 -15.40
CA ARG A 488 -67.24 5.23 -14.37
C ARG A 488 -66.04 4.29 -14.27
N SER A 489 -65.58 3.74 -15.39
CA SER A 489 -64.42 2.85 -15.43
C SER A 489 -63.14 3.55 -14.95
N SER A 490 -62.94 4.79 -15.40
CA SER A 490 -61.81 5.64 -14.95
C SER A 490 -61.85 5.89 -13.44
N SER A 491 -63.03 6.17 -12.88
CA SER A 491 -63.19 6.40 -11.44
C SER A 491 -62.81 5.18 -10.59
N VAL A 492 -63.12 3.96 -11.08
CA VAL A 492 -62.70 2.71 -10.42
C VAL A 492 -61.18 2.55 -10.45
N ASN A 493 -60.55 2.77 -11.60
CA ASN A 493 -59.09 2.70 -11.74
C ASN A 493 -58.37 3.71 -10.83
N ILE A 494 -58.87 4.96 -10.73
CA ILE A 494 -58.29 5.98 -9.85
C ILE A 494 -58.42 5.55 -8.38
N ARG A 495 -59.54 4.92 -7.98
CA ARG A 495 -59.72 4.39 -6.62
C ARG A 495 -58.69 3.32 -6.28
N GLU A 496 -58.46 2.35 -7.17
CA GLU A 496 -57.45 1.30 -6.99
C GLU A 496 -56.02 1.88 -6.87
N LYS A 497 -55.68 2.84 -7.73
CA LYS A 497 -54.39 3.53 -7.68
C LYS A 497 -54.22 4.34 -6.39
N SER A 498 -55.27 5.00 -5.93
CA SER A 498 -55.25 5.76 -4.66
C SER A 498 -54.99 4.83 -3.47
N SER A 499 -55.61 3.64 -3.43
CA SER A 499 -55.34 2.64 -2.38
C SER A 499 -53.91 2.08 -2.44
N SER A 500 -53.35 1.96 -3.65
CA SER A 500 -51.94 1.58 -3.82
C SER A 500 -50.98 2.66 -3.28
N ILE A 501 -51.31 3.94 -3.48
CA ILE A 501 -50.53 5.07 -2.93
C ILE A 501 -50.61 5.07 -1.40
N GLU A 502 -51.80 4.87 -0.81
CA GLU A 502 -51.97 4.75 0.65
C GLU A 502 -51.08 3.66 1.26
N SER A 503 -51.03 2.49 0.62
CA SER A 503 -50.14 1.39 1.03
C SER A 503 -48.66 1.76 0.91
N ALA A 504 -48.28 2.48 -0.15
CA ALA A 504 -46.92 2.96 -0.34
C ALA A 504 -46.52 3.99 0.72
N MET A 505 -47.41 4.92 1.08
CA MET A 505 -47.17 5.92 2.13
C MET A 505 -47.03 5.29 3.51
N THR A 506 -47.82 4.27 3.82
CA THR A 506 -47.67 3.48 5.06
C THR A 506 -46.30 2.80 5.14
N ASN A 507 -45.85 2.20 4.03
CA ASN A 507 -44.51 1.61 3.96
C ASN A 507 -43.41 2.66 4.08
N LEU A 508 -43.60 3.84 3.49
CA LEU A 508 -42.64 4.94 3.53
C LEU A 508 -42.51 5.52 4.95
N SER A 509 -43.63 5.65 5.68
CA SER A 509 -43.64 6.03 7.10
C SER A 509 -42.86 5.02 7.96
N SER A 510 -43.10 3.73 7.78
CA SER A 510 -42.35 2.67 8.47
C SER A 510 -40.85 2.71 8.16
N LEU A 511 -40.51 2.96 6.89
CA LEU A 511 -39.11 3.11 6.46
C LEU A 511 -38.45 4.34 7.10
N SER A 512 -39.15 5.48 7.17
CA SER A 512 -38.68 6.70 7.84
C SER A 512 -38.40 6.46 9.33
N GLY A 513 -39.30 5.76 10.02
CA GLY A 513 -39.09 5.36 11.43
C GLY A 513 -37.86 4.47 11.61
N ARG A 514 -37.64 3.48 10.73
CA ARG A 514 -36.43 2.63 10.75
C ARG A 514 -35.17 3.43 10.44
N ASN A 515 -35.24 4.40 9.53
CA ASN A 515 -34.12 5.26 9.18
C ASN A 515 -33.71 6.13 10.36
N SER A 516 -34.67 6.66 11.13
CA SER A 516 -34.40 7.41 12.36
C SER A 516 -33.64 6.59 13.41
N ILE A 517 -34.02 5.33 13.63
CA ILE A 517 -33.30 4.42 14.54
C ILE A 517 -31.87 4.17 14.04
N ALA A 518 -31.71 3.88 12.75
CA ALA A 518 -30.38 3.65 12.16
C ALA A 518 -29.49 4.90 12.25
N LEU A 519 -30.07 6.10 12.19
CA LEU A 519 -29.35 7.35 12.38
C LEU A 519 -28.83 7.49 13.82
N GLU A 520 -29.63 7.14 14.83
CA GLU A 520 -29.18 7.14 16.22
C GLU A 520 -28.01 6.17 16.46
N GLU A 521 -28.11 4.93 15.94
CA GLU A 521 -27.04 3.94 16.04
C GLU A 521 -25.75 4.39 15.34
N THR A 522 -25.88 4.95 14.13
CA THR A 522 -24.72 5.45 13.38
C THR A 522 -24.09 6.65 14.08
N SER A 523 -24.88 7.52 14.72
CA SER A 523 -24.36 8.63 15.51
C SER A 523 -23.55 8.15 16.72
N ALA A 524 -24.00 7.08 17.39
CA ALA A 524 -23.23 6.45 18.46
C ALA A 524 -21.89 5.86 17.93
N GLY A 525 -21.93 5.22 16.76
CA GLY A 525 -20.72 4.70 16.10
C GLY A 525 -19.71 5.79 15.72
N ILE A 526 -20.18 6.95 15.22
CA ILE A 526 -19.31 8.09 14.93
C ILE A 526 -18.62 8.60 16.20
N HIS A 527 -19.34 8.65 17.32
CA HIS A 527 -18.76 9.05 18.61
C HIS A 527 -17.66 8.07 19.10
N GLU A 528 -17.87 6.77 18.91
CA GLU A 528 -16.88 5.74 19.24
C GLU A 528 -15.63 5.83 18.34
N ILE A 529 -15.82 6.10 17.04
CA ILE A 529 -14.71 6.36 16.11
C ILE A 529 -13.91 7.58 16.57
N ASN A 530 -14.59 8.68 16.94
CA ASN A 530 -13.91 9.89 17.40
C ASN A 530 -13.03 9.62 18.65
N THR A 531 -13.58 8.86 19.60
CA THR A 531 -12.85 8.44 20.80
C THR A 531 -11.64 7.56 20.45
N SER A 532 -11.80 6.64 19.50
CA SER A 532 -10.73 5.77 19.01
C SER A 532 -9.62 6.55 18.30
N VAL A 533 -9.97 7.54 17.48
CA VAL A 533 -9.02 8.41 16.79
C VAL A 533 -8.18 9.21 17.78
N ALA A 534 -8.80 9.75 18.83
CA ALA A 534 -8.10 10.44 19.91
C ALA A 534 -7.13 9.51 20.65
N ALA A 535 -7.54 8.26 20.92
CA ALA A 535 -6.68 7.26 21.56
C ALA A 535 -5.47 6.89 20.68
N VAL A 536 -5.69 6.67 19.37
CA VAL A 536 -4.62 6.39 18.39
C VAL A 536 -3.64 7.55 18.28
N SER A 537 -4.12 8.79 18.25
CA SER A 537 -3.28 9.99 18.25
C SER A 537 -2.40 10.07 19.50
N ASN A 538 -2.97 9.79 20.68
CA ASN A 538 -2.22 9.74 21.94
C ASN A 538 -1.12 8.64 21.91
N LEU A 539 -1.46 7.44 21.42
CA LEU A 539 -0.48 6.35 21.26
C LEU A 539 0.65 6.72 20.30
N GLY A 540 0.34 7.42 19.20
CA GLY A 540 1.33 7.97 18.27
C GLY A 540 2.31 8.91 18.96
N ASN A 541 1.79 9.87 19.74
CA ASN A 541 2.62 10.81 20.50
C ASN A 541 3.52 10.11 21.53
N ARG A 542 2.99 9.13 22.27
CA ARG A 542 3.79 8.34 23.22
C ARG A 542 4.86 7.51 22.52
N ASN A 543 4.58 6.95 21.34
CA ASN A 543 5.58 6.23 20.55
C ASN A 543 6.72 7.16 20.13
N THR A 544 6.41 8.38 19.69
CA THR A 544 7.42 9.40 19.36
C THR A 544 8.31 9.73 20.57
N GLU A 545 7.74 9.82 21.77
CA GLU A 545 8.50 10.04 23.00
C GLU A 545 9.43 8.85 23.35
N PHE A 546 8.94 7.61 23.24
CA PHE A 546 9.77 6.41 23.44
C PHE A 546 10.92 6.32 22.44
N LEU A 547 10.66 6.67 21.18
CA LEU A 547 11.70 6.67 20.15
C LEU A 547 12.79 7.70 20.44
N LYS A 548 12.43 8.88 20.95
CA LYS A 548 13.41 9.89 21.36
C LYS A 548 14.36 9.39 22.45
N ILE A 549 13.84 8.67 23.45
CA ILE A 549 14.67 8.04 24.50
C ILE A 549 15.55 6.94 23.90
N MET A 550 14.96 6.11 23.04
CA MET A 550 15.66 5.01 22.38
C MET A 550 16.82 5.52 21.51
N ASP A 551 16.62 6.62 20.78
CA ASP A 551 17.67 7.24 19.96
C ASP A 551 18.82 7.78 20.83
N GLN A 552 18.52 8.40 21.97
CA GLN A 552 19.55 8.88 22.90
C GLN A 552 20.45 7.74 23.40
N GLU A 553 19.87 6.59 23.76
CA GLU A 553 20.64 5.42 24.22
C GLU A 553 21.44 4.78 23.10
N ILE A 554 20.91 4.79 21.88
CA ILE A 554 21.56 4.18 20.71
C ILE A 554 22.65 5.09 20.12
N GLU A 555 22.53 6.40 20.26
CA GLU A 555 23.56 7.39 19.86
C GLU A 555 24.86 7.25 20.66
N LEU A 556 24.80 6.69 21.88
CA LEU A 556 25.99 6.36 22.68
C LEU A 556 26.92 5.37 21.98
N PHE A 557 26.45 4.64 20.96
CA PHE A 557 27.23 3.68 20.19
C PHE A 557 27.54 4.18 18.78
N LYS A 558 28.83 4.30 18.46
CA LYS A 558 29.27 4.51 17.08
C LYS A 558 29.23 3.19 16.33
N THR A 559 28.39 3.14 15.32
CA THR A 559 28.24 1.99 14.42
C THR A 559 28.88 2.31 13.08
N ILE A 560 29.38 1.29 12.38
CA ILE A 560 29.80 1.44 10.98
C ILE A 560 28.57 1.85 10.17
N ASP A 561 28.54 3.11 9.71
CA ASP A 561 27.46 3.64 8.92
C ASP A 561 27.67 3.29 7.45
N MET A 562 27.11 2.16 7.05
CA MET A 562 27.19 1.69 5.67
C MET A 562 26.10 2.31 4.78
N LYS A 563 25.29 3.26 5.23
CA LYS A 563 24.10 3.76 4.49
C LYS A 563 24.06 5.28 4.26
N SER A 564 24.92 6.08 4.91
CA SER A 564 24.91 7.55 4.74
C SER A 564 25.43 8.05 3.39
N LEU A 565 26.21 7.24 2.67
CA LEU A 565 26.66 7.61 1.34
C LEU A 565 25.48 7.73 0.39
N LYS A 566 25.54 8.71 -0.51
CA LYS A 566 24.51 8.97 -1.52
C LYS A 566 25.03 8.75 -2.93
N SER A 567 24.15 8.29 -3.81
CA SER A 567 24.38 8.32 -5.26
C SER A 567 24.26 9.73 -5.82
N GLU A 568 24.72 9.94 -7.05
CA GLU A 568 24.66 11.26 -7.74
C GLU A 568 23.23 11.81 -7.86
N ASP A 569 22.23 10.93 -7.93
CA ASP A 569 20.79 11.26 -7.95
C ASP A 569 20.23 11.62 -6.55
N GLY A 570 21.08 11.74 -5.53
CA GLY A 570 20.69 12.08 -4.16
C GLY A 570 20.03 10.96 -3.37
N GLN A 571 19.83 9.78 -3.97
CA GLN A 571 19.31 8.61 -3.27
C GLN A 571 20.37 8.01 -2.32
N PRO A 572 19.97 7.29 -1.26
CA PRO A 572 20.90 6.48 -0.49
C PRO A 572 21.63 5.49 -1.40
N LEU A 573 22.97 5.47 -1.32
CA LEU A 573 23.81 4.67 -2.21
C LEU A 573 23.57 3.17 -2.03
N ILE A 574 23.22 2.73 -0.82
CA ILE A 574 22.80 1.35 -0.55
C ILE A 574 21.48 1.36 0.22
N LEU A 575 20.47 0.76 -0.42
CA LEU A 575 19.19 0.39 0.18
C LEU A 575 19.08 -1.13 0.12
N LEU A 576 19.08 -1.78 1.27
CA LEU A 576 18.87 -3.21 1.37
C LEU A 576 17.46 -3.45 1.89
N GLU A 577 16.63 -4.13 1.10
CA GLU A 577 15.34 -4.64 1.54
C GLU A 577 15.50 -6.11 1.95
N LYS A 578 14.72 -6.54 2.96
CA LYS A 578 14.77 -7.93 3.42
C LYS A 578 14.33 -8.85 2.28
N ASN A 579 15.20 -9.79 1.91
CA ASN A 579 15.00 -10.60 0.72
C ASN A 579 13.95 -11.69 0.98
N THR A 580 12.73 -11.50 0.51
CA THR A 580 11.58 -12.41 0.71
C THR A 580 11.28 -13.29 -0.52
N LYS A 581 12.28 -13.55 -1.37
CA LYS A 581 12.09 -14.31 -2.63
C LYS A 581 11.58 -15.72 -2.30
N LYS A 582 10.36 -16.04 -2.75
CA LYS A 582 9.77 -17.38 -2.61
C LYS A 582 10.41 -18.31 -3.65
N ILE A 583 10.90 -19.46 -3.21
CA ILE A 583 11.59 -20.43 -4.06
C ILE A 583 10.62 -21.57 -4.38
N PRO A 584 10.18 -21.74 -5.64
CA PRO A 584 9.36 -22.88 -6.02
C PRO A 584 10.17 -24.18 -6.01
N PRO A 585 9.54 -25.35 -5.85
CA PRO A 585 10.24 -26.63 -5.98
C PRO A 585 10.85 -26.77 -7.38
N ARG A 586 12.07 -27.32 -7.45
CA ARG A 586 12.77 -27.51 -8.72
C ARG A 586 12.17 -28.68 -9.51
N PRO A 587 11.81 -28.51 -10.80
CA PRO A 587 11.49 -29.63 -11.69
C PRO A 587 12.68 -30.61 -11.85
N GLU A 588 12.42 -31.87 -12.16
CA GLU A 588 13.50 -32.85 -12.42
C GLU A 588 14.40 -32.38 -13.58
N ASN A 589 13.80 -32.04 -14.72
CA ASN A 589 14.48 -31.57 -15.94
C ASN A 589 13.91 -30.22 -16.43
N PRO A 590 14.30 -29.07 -15.84
CA PRO A 590 13.81 -27.76 -16.24
C PRO A 590 13.98 -27.45 -17.74
N GLU A 591 15.08 -27.89 -18.35
CA GLU A 591 15.40 -27.63 -19.76
C GLU A 591 14.40 -28.24 -20.76
N GLN A 592 13.64 -29.26 -20.36
CA GLN A 592 12.61 -29.88 -21.22
C GLN A 592 11.29 -29.09 -21.26
N LEU A 593 11.12 -28.10 -20.36
CA LEU A 593 9.93 -27.26 -20.34
C LEU A 593 9.96 -26.21 -21.48
N PRO A 594 8.80 -25.73 -21.95
CA PRO A 594 8.72 -24.66 -22.94
C PRO A 594 9.42 -23.36 -22.47
N GLU A 595 9.95 -22.55 -23.39
CA GLU A 595 10.62 -21.26 -23.06
C GLU A 595 9.74 -20.28 -22.29
N THR A 596 8.42 -20.40 -22.49
CA THR A 596 7.38 -19.62 -21.85
C THR A 596 7.02 -20.12 -20.46
N ASP A 597 7.51 -21.29 -20.04
CA ASP A 597 7.27 -21.83 -18.70
C ASP A 597 8.21 -21.16 -17.67
N PRO A 598 7.67 -20.54 -16.61
CA PRO A 598 8.49 -19.92 -15.55
C PRO A 598 9.50 -20.87 -14.90
N LEU A 599 9.21 -22.17 -14.86
CA LEU A 599 10.05 -23.18 -14.21
C LEU A 599 11.13 -23.74 -15.14
N ARG A 600 11.11 -23.47 -16.45
CA ARG A 600 12.22 -23.84 -17.35
C ARG A 600 13.53 -23.23 -16.89
N TRP A 601 13.47 -21.99 -16.45
CA TRP A 601 14.63 -21.17 -16.10
C TRP A 601 15.00 -21.26 -14.62
N TRP A 602 14.51 -22.29 -13.92
CA TRP A 602 14.67 -22.43 -12.48
C TRP A 602 16.13 -22.35 -12.03
N ASP A 603 17.04 -23.06 -12.71
CA ASP A 603 18.47 -23.09 -12.34
C ASP A 603 19.16 -21.73 -12.51
N MET A 604 18.64 -20.85 -13.38
CA MET A 604 19.17 -19.51 -13.58
C MET A 604 18.59 -18.47 -12.61
N GLU A 605 17.32 -18.61 -12.21
CA GLU A 605 16.66 -17.66 -11.30
C GLU A 605 16.84 -18.00 -9.83
N TYR A 606 16.75 -19.29 -9.47
CA TYR A 606 16.70 -19.77 -8.10
C TYR A 606 17.93 -20.59 -7.69
N GLY A 607 18.78 -21.00 -8.65
CA GLY A 607 19.89 -21.91 -8.40
C GLY A 607 20.79 -21.50 -7.23
N GLY A 608 21.03 -20.21 -7.01
CA GLY A 608 21.87 -19.74 -5.92
C GLY A 608 21.27 -19.80 -4.51
N TRP A 609 19.96 -20.00 -4.38
CA TRP A 609 19.26 -20.06 -3.08
C TRP A 609 19.22 -21.45 -2.46
N ASP A 610 19.18 -22.48 -3.31
CA ASP A 610 19.10 -23.89 -2.93
C ASP A 610 20.48 -24.59 -2.94
N THR A 611 21.52 -23.89 -3.38
CA THR A 611 22.85 -24.47 -3.47
C THR A 611 23.54 -24.48 -2.12
N GLU A 612 23.86 -25.67 -1.61
CA GLU A 612 24.72 -25.84 -0.44
C GLU A 612 26.14 -25.32 -0.74
N LYS A 613 26.56 -24.29 0.00
CA LYS A 613 27.89 -23.68 -0.18
C LYS A 613 28.97 -24.52 0.49
N LEU A 614 30.14 -24.59 -0.14
CA LEU A 614 31.32 -25.16 0.52
C LEU A 614 31.76 -24.30 1.71
N LYS A 615 32.56 -24.87 2.61
CA LYS A 615 33.06 -24.17 3.79
C LYS A 615 33.98 -23.02 3.37
N MET A 616 33.42 -21.81 3.32
CA MET A 616 34.12 -20.61 2.90
C MET A 616 35.29 -20.26 3.84
N PRO A 617 36.34 -19.58 3.33
CA PRO A 617 37.41 -19.04 4.16
C PRO A 617 36.82 -18.20 5.30
N GLN A 618 37.21 -18.47 6.55
CA GLN A 618 36.71 -17.70 7.70
C GLN A 618 37.35 -16.31 7.71
N SER A 619 36.52 -15.28 7.92
CA SER A 619 37.00 -13.93 8.15
C SER A 619 37.80 -13.85 9.45
N LYS A 620 38.87 -13.05 9.43
CA LYS A 620 39.65 -12.71 10.62
C LYS A 620 38.93 -11.73 11.54
N ALA A 621 37.82 -11.13 11.10
CA ALA A 621 37.04 -10.13 11.83
C ALA A 621 37.90 -8.97 12.37
N ASP A 622 38.98 -8.60 11.67
CA ASP A 622 39.99 -7.62 12.09
C ASP A 622 39.77 -6.24 11.47
N GLY A 623 38.66 -6.04 10.75
CA GLY A 623 38.29 -4.78 10.12
C GLY A 623 38.59 -4.74 8.63
N ALA A 624 37.97 -3.80 7.92
CA ALA A 624 38.08 -3.67 6.47
C ALA A 624 39.21 -2.72 6.01
N GLU A 625 39.67 -1.83 6.88
CA GLU A 625 40.70 -0.83 6.56
C GLU A 625 41.99 -1.48 6.01
N GLY A 626 42.48 -0.97 4.88
CA GLY A 626 43.71 -1.44 4.24
C GLY A 626 43.65 -2.84 3.62
N LYS A 627 42.49 -3.51 3.61
CA LYS A 627 42.31 -4.80 2.93
C LYS A 627 42.40 -4.60 1.42
N ARG A 628 43.13 -5.51 0.75
CA ARG A 628 43.33 -5.50 -0.69
C ARG A 628 42.20 -6.23 -1.40
N ILE A 629 41.39 -5.49 -2.17
CA ILE A 629 40.29 -6.05 -2.96
C ILE A 629 40.61 -5.84 -4.45
N VAL A 630 40.66 -6.92 -5.21
CA VAL A 630 40.78 -6.84 -6.68
C VAL A 630 39.41 -7.02 -7.31
N VAL A 631 39.01 -6.06 -8.13
CA VAL A 631 37.71 -6.01 -8.78
C VAL A 631 37.92 -6.21 -10.28
N LEU A 632 37.26 -7.21 -10.85
CA LEU A 632 37.39 -7.52 -12.27
C LEU A 632 36.05 -7.29 -12.97
N ILE A 633 35.98 -6.22 -13.77
CA ILE A 633 34.79 -5.82 -14.52
C ILE A 633 34.91 -6.15 -16.01
N PRO A 634 33.78 -6.39 -16.72
CA PRO A 634 33.80 -6.81 -18.11
C PRO A 634 34.25 -5.69 -19.05
N ASP A 635 33.88 -4.44 -18.79
CA ASP A 635 34.13 -3.31 -19.69
C ASP A 635 33.99 -1.98 -18.95
N SER A 636 35.10 -1.26 -18.77
CA SER A 636 35.14 0.05 -18.10
C SER A 636 34.67 1.21 -18.99
N ASN A 637 34.54 0.99 -20.29
CA ASN A 637 34.11 2.02 -21.24
C ASN A 637 32.58 2.19 -21.29
N LYS A 638 31.81 1.17 -20.86
CA LYS A 638 30.35 1.26 -20.76
C LYS A 638 29.91 2.27 -19.69
N PRO A 639 29.00 3.22 -20.00
CA PRO A 639 28.52 4.22 -19.03
C PRO A 639 28.03 3.61 -17.71
N TYR A 640 27.28 2.51 -17.77
CA TYR A 640 26.84 1.75 -16.59
C TYR A 640 28.02 1.33 -15.70
N PHE A 641 29.09 0.77 -16.28
CA PHE A 641 30.24 0.31 -15.50
C PHE A 641 31.12 1.46 -15.01
N LYS A 642 31.11 2.62 -15.67
CA LYS A 642 31.73 3.85 -15.12
C LYS A 642 31.02 4.31 -13.84
N ALA A 643 29.68 4.33 -13.83
CA ALA A 643 28.91 4.63 -12.63
C ALA A 643 29.05 3.54 -11.56
N TYR A 644 29.07 2.26 -11.96
CA TYR A 644 29.39 1.14 -11.07
C TYR A 644 30.74 1.36 -10.34
N CYS A 645 31.80 1.65 -11.08
CA CYS A 645 33.11 1.94 -10.48
C CYS A 645 33.09 3.19 -9.59
N ARG A 646 32.29 4.21 -9.93
CA ARG A 646 32.13 5.41 -9.09
C ARG A 646 31.48 5.09 -7.75
N GLY A 647 30.37 4.35 -7.73
CA GLY A 647 29.71 3.91 -6.51
C GLY A 647 30.62 3.04 -5.63
N MET A 648 31.41 2.19 -6.27
CA MET A 648 32.46 1.41 -5.61
C MET A 648 33.56 2.32 -5.01
N GLN A 649 34.07 3.29 -5.76
CA GLN A 649 35.11 4.19 -5.29
C GLN A 649 34.64 5.03 -4.09
N LYS A 650 33.37 5.48 -4.07
CA LYS A 650 32.78 6.20 -2.93
C LYS A 650 32.92 5.42 -1.61
N TYR A 651 32.70 4.10 -1.63
CA TYR A 651 32.92 3.24 -0.45
C TYR A 651 34.39 2.96 -0.20
N ALA A 652 35.19 2.74 -1.25
CA ALA A 652 36.63 2.50 -1.12
C ALA A 652 37.33 3.67 -0.40
N ASP A 653 37.03 4.90 -0.82
CA ASP A 653 37.58 6.13 -0.24
C ASP A 653 37.07 6.35 1.19
N HIS A 654 35.76 6.19 1.42
CA HIS A 654 35.15 6.44 2.72
C HIS A 654 35.65 5.49 3.81
N PHE A 655 35.95 4.23 3.45
CA PHE A 655 36.40 3.20 4.39
C PHE A 655 37.87 2.82 4.27
N ASN A 656 38.65 3.60 3.50
CA ASN A 656 40.10 3.41 3.31
C ASN A 656 40.47 1.98 2.86
N LEU A 657 39.78 1.48 1.84
CA LEU A 657 40.01 0.16 1.22
C LEU A 657 41.02 0.28 0.07
N ASP A 658 41.93 -0.69 -0.05
CA ASP A 658 42.83 -0.78 -1.20
C ASP A 658 42.14 -1.55 -2.33
N VAL A 659 41.41 -0.82 -3.18
CA VAL A 659 40.63 -1.40 -4.29
C VAL A 659 41.37 -1.22 -5.62
N LYS A 660 41.75 -2.33 -6.24
CA LYS A 660 42.32 -2.36 -7.60
C LYS A 660 41.27 -2.82 -8.61
N ILE A 661 40.82 -1.90 -9.46
CA ILE A 661 39.83 -2.19 -10.51
C ILE A 661 40.56 -2.56 -11.81
N LEU A 662 40.27 -3.74 -12.34
CA LEU A 662 40.75 -4.25 -13.62
C LEU A 662 39.59 -4.33 -14.61
N SER A 663 39.83 -3.91 -15.86
CA SER A 663 38.87 -4.06 -16.95
C SER A 663 39.36 -5.09 -17.95
N ALA A 664 38.42 -5.91 -18.43
CA ALA A 664 38.66 -6.89 -19.47
C ALA A 664 38.33 -6.38 -20.89
N ASP A 665 37.83 -5.14 -21.04
CA ASP A 665 37.51 -4.52 -22.33
C ASP A 665 36.72 -5.42 -23.31
N LYS A 666 35.73 -6.14 -22.78
CA LYS A 666 34.91 -7.16 -23.48
C LYS A 666 35.66 -8.38 -24.01
N ASN A 667 36.90 -8.60 -23.60
CA ASN A 667 37.72 -9.74 -24.01
C ASN A 667 37.79 -10.80 -22.89
N GLY A 668 37.16 -11.95 -23.12
CA GLY A 668 37.15 -13.08 -22.17
C GLY A 668 38.53 -13.71 -21.95
N GLU A 669 39.41 -13.72 -22.96
CA GLU A 669 40.78 -14.23 -22.82
C GLU A 669 41.62 -13.30 -21.94
N LEU A 670 41.46 -11.98 -22.10
CA LEU A 670 42.08 -11.00 -21.22
C LEU A 670 41.60 -11.17 -19.78
N GLN A 671 40.29 -11.36 -19.57
CA GLN A 671 39.71 -11.62 -18.25
C GLN A 671 40.31 -12.89 -17.61
N ASN A 672 40.49 -13.96 -18.39
CA ASN A 672 41.11 -15.21 -17.95
C ASN A 672 42.60 -15.03 -17.59
N SER A 673 43.34 -14.24 -18.38
CA SER A 673 44.74 -13.90 -18.08
C SER A 673 44.85 -13.11 -16.78
N GLN A 674 44.01 -12.09 -16.59
CA GLN A 674 43.94 -11.28 -15.37
C GLN A 674 43.58 -12.13 -14.14
N LEU A 675 42.64 -13.09 -14.26
CA LEU A 675 42.33 -14.04 -13.19
C LEU A 675 43.53 -14.92 -12.82
N SER A 676 44.35 -15.30 -13.81
CA SER A 676 45.60 -16.05 -13.57
C SER A 676 46.62 -15.24 -12.79
N GLU A 677 46.69 -13.92 -13.02
CA GLU A 677 47.55 -12.99 -12.26
C GLU A 677 47.03 -12.75 -10.85
N ILE A 678 45.71 -12.61 -10.68
CA ILE A 678 45.06 -12.46 -9.36
C ILE A 678 45.37 -13.65 -8.45
N LEU A 679 45.37 -14.88 -8.99
CA LEU A 679 45.75 -16.09 -8.24
C LEU A 679 47.19 -16.03 -7.72
N LYS A 680 48.08 -15.27 -8.37
CA LYS A 680 49.46 -15.02 -7.93
C LYS A 680 49.53 -13.89 -6.90
N GLU A 681 48.77 -12.81 -7.10
CA GLU A 681 48.71 -11.64 -6.19
C GLU A 681 48.13 -12.00 -4.81
N LYS A 682 47.21 -12.98 -4.74
CA LYS A 682 46.51 -13.42 -3.50
C LYS A 682 45.91 -12.25 -2.70
N PRO A 683 44.97 -11.48 -3.29
CA PRO A 683 44.30 -10.41 -2.56
C PRO A 683 43.44 -10.95 -1.40
N ASP A 684 43.06 -10.08 -0.46
CA ASP A 684 42.18 -10.43 0.65
C ASP A 684 40.77 -10.81 0.16
N MET A 685 40.34 -10.29 -0.99
CA MET A 685 39.08 -10.64 -1.63
C MET A 685 39.10 -10.32 -3.14
N VAL A 686 38.30 -11.07 -3.91
CA VAL A 686 38.04 -10.77 -5.32
C VAL A 686 36.56 -10.43 -5.52
N VAL A 687 36.29 -9.31 -6.19
CA VAL A 687 34.96 -9.01 -6.74
C VAL A 687 34.99 -9.33 -8.22
N TYR A 688 34.19 -10.31 -8.64
CA TYR A 688 34.22 -10.83 -10.00
C TYR A 688 32.92 -10.58 -10.74
N VAL A 689 33.01 -9.92 -11.90
CA VAL A 689 31.89 -9.74 -12.84
C VAL A 689 32.20 -10.51 -14.14
N PRO A 690 31.73 -11.75 -14.28
CA PRO A 690 32.09 -12.62 -15.39
C PRO A 690 31.58 -12.10 -16.75
N ILE A 691 32.42 -12.14 -17.78
CA ILE A 691 31.99 -11.97 -19.17
C ILE A 691 31.22 -13.22 -19.62
N ASP A 692 31.81 -14.40 -19.44
CA ASP A 692 31.21 -15.70 -19.72
C ASP A 692 30.74 -16.38 -18.43
N VAL A 693 29.43 -16.56 -18.29
CA VAL A 693 28.80 -17.14 -17.11
C VAL A 693 29.13 -18.64 -16.97
N LYS A 694 29.20 -19.38 -18.08
CA LYS A 694 29.49 -20.83 -18.07
C LYS A 694 30.94 -21.11 -17.71
N GLY A 695 31.86 -20.42 -18.38
CA GLY A 695 33.30 -20.51 -18.08
C GLY A 695 33.69 -19.98 -16.70
N SER A 696 32.86 -19.15 -16.07
CA SER A 696 33.16 -18.56 -14.76
C SER A 696 33.32 -19.60 -13.64
N THR A 697 32.56 -20.70 -13.67
CA THR A 697 32.56 -21.72 -12.60
C THR A 697 33.94 -22.33 -12.37
N ALA A 698 34.68 -22.62 -13.44
CA ALA A 698 36.03 -23.17 -13.35
C ALA A 698 37.00 -22.20 -12.65
N TRP A 699 36.84 -20.89 -12.86
CA TRP A 699 37.63 -19.86 -12.20
C TRP A 699 37.24 -19.65 -10.74
N LEU A 700 35.94 -19.67 -10.44
CA LEU A 700 35.43 -19.59 -9.07
C LEU A 700 35.99 -20.73 -8.22
N LYS A 701 36.01 -21.96 -8.76
CA LYS A 701 36.65 -23.12 -8.12
C LYS A 701 38.14 -22.89 -7.88
N LYS A 702 38.90 -22.42 -8.88
CA LYS A 702 40.35 -22.13 -8.73
C LYS A 702 40.63 -21.08 -7.66
N LEU A 703 39.80 -20.05 -7.54
CA LEU A 703 39.92 -19.01 -6.50
C LEU A 703 39.63 -19.59 -5.11
N TYR A 704 38.58 -20.41 -4.99
CA TYR A 704 38.26 -21.14 -3.77
C TYR A 704 39.39 -22.09 -3.34
N ASP A 705 39.96 -22.87 -4.27
CA ASP A 705 41.07 -23.80 -4.00
C ASP A 705 42.35 -23.06 -3.52
N LYS A 706 42.47 -21.76 -3.82
CA LYS A 706 43.53 -20.88 -3.29
C LYS A 706 43.14 -20.15 -1.99
N ASN A 707 41.99 -20.46 -1.41
CA ASN A 707 41.46 -19.87 -0.19
C ASN A 707 41.23 -18.35 -0.30
N ILE A 708 40.86 -17.87 -1.49
CA ILE A 708 40.53 -16.46 -1.75
C ILE A 708 39.01 -16.32 -1.75
N PRO A 709 38.42 -15.51 -0.84
CA PRO A 709 36.98 -15.30 -0.84
C PRO A 709 36.56 -14.47 -2.05
N VAL A 710 35.45 -14.87 -2.68
CA VAL A 710 34.95 -14.23 -3.91
C VAL A 710 33.53 -13.70 -3.71
N ILE A 711 33.28 -12.48 -4.14
CA ILE A 711 31.94 -11.92 -4.32
C ILE A 711 31.68 -11.80 -5.82
N VAL A 712 30.61 -12.42 -6.30
CA VAL A 712 30.16 -12.18 -7.68
C VAL A 712 29.21 -11.00 -7.69
N SER A 713 29.35 -10.12 -8.67
CA SER A 713 28.55 -8.89 -8.76
C SER A 713 27.94 -8.71 -10.15
N ASN A 714 26.70 -8.24 -10.21
CA ASN A 714 25.93 -7.90 -11.41
C ASN A 714 25.64 -9.05 -12.41
N ARG A 715 26.61 -9.90 -12.76
CA ARG A 715 26.45 -11.05 -13.66
C ARG A 715 26.70 -12.32 -12.87
N TRP A 716 25.65 -13.11 -12.69
CA TRP A 716 25.66 -14.22 -11.76
C TRP A 716 26.18 -15.50 -12.39
N PRO A 717 26.81 -16.41 -11.63
CA PRO A 717 27.32 -17.66 -12.17
C PRO A 717 26.18 -18.66 -12.37
N GLU A 718 26.47 -19.79 -13.01
CA GLU A 718 25.57 -20.95 -12.99
C GLU A 718 25.45 -21.55 -11.59
N ARG A 719 24.44 -22.40 -11.39
CA ARG A 719 24.13 -23.03 -10.10
C ARG A 719 25.35 -23.61 -9.38
N GLU A 720 26.20 -24.34 -10.10
CA GLU A 720 27.43 -24.94 -9.53
C GLU A 720 28.43 -23.87 -9.03
N GLY A 721 28.51 -22.72 -9.69
CA GLY A 721 29.41 -21.63 -9.30
C GLY A 721 29.07 -21.03 -7.93
N TYR A 722 27.81 -21.08 -7.48
CA TYR A 722 27.39 -20.56 -6.18
C TYR A 722 28.06 -21.28 -5.00
N LYS A 723 28.51 -22.53 -5.19
CA LYS A 723 29.20 -23.32 -4.16
C LYS A 723 30.54 -22.72 -3.74
N TYR A 724 31.18 -21.95 -4.61
CA TYR A 724 32.56 -21.46 -4.46
C TYR A 724 32.65 -19.97 -4.10
N ILE A 725 31.51 -19.28 -3.91
CA ILE A 725 31.47 -17.84 -3.65
C ILE A 725 30.89 -17.52 -2.28
N LEU A 726 31.36 -16.42 -1.69
CA LEU A 726 30.84 -15.90 -0.44
C LEU A 726 29.43 -15.34 -0.62
N SER A 727 29.21 -14.48 -1.63
CA SER A 727 27.93 -13.84 -1.89
C SER A 727 27.79 -13.48 -3.37
N ALA A 728 26.54 -13.44 -3.87
CA ALA A 728 26.19 -12.81 -5.14
C ALA A 728 25.46 -11.49 -4.86
N THR A 729 25.89 -10.41 -5.52
CA THR A 729 25.39 -9.05 -5.27
C THR A 729 24.90 -8.40 -6.57
N GLY A 730 23.88 -7.54 -6.46
CA GLY A 730 23.45 -6.67 -7.55
C GLY A 730 21.93 -6.67 -7.77
N PRO A 731 21.47 -6.28 -8.96
CA PRO A 731 20.05 -6.25 -9.29
C PRO A 731 19.44 -7.65 -9.30
N ASP A 732 18.20 -7.80 -8.82
CA ASP A 732 17.39 -8.99 -9.09
C ASP A 732 16.89 -8.93 -10.53
N HIS A 733 17.71 -9.33 -11.50
CA HIS A 733 17.36 -9.22 -12.92
C HIS A 733 16.05 -9.94 -13.26
N TRP A 734 15.80 -11.09 -12.64
CA TRP A 734 14.55 -11.84 -12.81
C TRP A 734 13.38 -11.14 -12.13
N GLY A 735 13.55 -10.67 -10.89
CA GLY A 735 12.54 -9.88 -10.18
C GLY A 735 12.17 -8.60 -10.91
N GLN A 736 13.16 -7.90 -11.49
CA GLN A 736 12.98 -6.72 -12.33
C GLN A 736 12.21 -7.08 -13.60
N ALA A 737 12.56 -8.18 -14.27
CA ALA A 737 11.85 -8.62 -15.48
C ALA A 737 10.39 -8.97 -15.19
N ARG A 738 10.13 -9.71 -14.10
CA ARG A 738 8.77 -10.03 -13.66
C ARG A 738 7.99 -8.77 -13.26
N LEU A 739 8.64 -7.82 -12.58
CA LEU A 739 8.00 -6.55 -12.21
C LEU A 739 7.66 -5.71 -13.44
N LEU A 740 8.58 -5.59 -14.40
CA LEU A 740 8.37 -4.87 -15.65
C LEU A 740 7.24 -5.52 -16.44
N ALA A 741 7.25 -6.84 -16.58
CA ALA A 741 6.21 -7.61 -17.27
C ALA A 741 4.81 -7.38 -16.70
N ARG A 742 4.65 -7.42 -15.36
CA ARG A 742 3.34 -7.15 -14.72
C ARG A 742 2.85 -5.73 -14.97
N ASN A 743 3.74 -4.74 -14.91
CA ASN A 743 3.37 -3.35 -15.18
C ASN A 743 3.09 -3.11 -16.67
N PHE A 744 3.87 -3.73 -17.55
CA PHE A 744 3.65 -3.71 -19.00
C PHE A 744 2.31 -4.34 -19.37
N ALA A 745 1.98 -5.50 -18.79
CA ALA A 745 0.67 -6.13 -18.96
C ALA A 745 -0.47 -5.21 -18.53
N HIS A 746 -0.33 -4.55 -17.39
CA HIS A 746 -1.31 -3.57 -16.93
C HIS A 746 -1.48 -2.39 -17.91
N LEU A 747 -0.37 -1.82 -18.41
CA LEU A 747 -0.41 -0.75 -19.42
C LEU A 747 -1.05 -1.19 -20.74
N MET A 748 -0.93 -2.47 -21.08
CA MET A 748 -1.50 -3.09 -22.28
C MET A 748 -2.90 -3.69 -22.05
N ASN A 749 -3.52 -3.46 -20.89
CA ASN A 749 -4.81 -4.05 -20.50
C ASN A 749 -4.84 -5.59 -20.63
N ASN A 750 -3.71 -6.24 -20.34
CA ASN A 750 -3.49 -7.69 -20.41
C ASN A 750 -3.77 -8.33 -21.80
N THR A 751 -3.75 -7.54 -22.88
CA THR A 751 -4.04 -8.01 -24.24
C THR A 751 -3.15 -7.32 -25.27
N GLY A 752 -3.14 -7.83 -26.50
CA GLY A 752 -2.43 -7.22 -27.63
C GLY A 752 -1.04 -7.80 -27.87
N GLU A 753 -0.47 -7.42 -28.99
CA GLU A 753 0.77 -7.98 -29.49
C GLU A 753 1.97 -7.09 -29.20
N TYR A 754 3.11 -7.71 -28.91
CA TYR A 754 4.33 -6.99 -28.56
C TYR A 754 5.58 -7.62 -29.17
N CYS A 755 6.62 -6.82 -29.33
CA CYS A 755 7.95 -7.28 -29.69
C CYS A 755 8.92 -7.06 -28.53
N LEU A 756 9.96 -7.90 -28.44
CA LEU A 756 10.97 -7.81 -27.39
C LEU A 756 12.37 -7.70 -27.99
N VAL A 757 13.10 -6.66 -27.61
CA VAL A 757 14.53 -6.52 -27.94
C VAL A 757 15.34 -7.01 -26.74
N SER A 758 16.11 -8.08 -26.89
CA SER A 758 17.02 -8.55 -25.86
C SER A 758 18.39 -7.88 -25.96
N ILE A 759 19.26 -8.16 -24.98
CA ILE A 759 20.67 -7.73 -24.97
C ILE A 759 21.58 -8.83 -25.56
N ALA A 760 22.91 -8.67 -25.46
CA ALA A 760 23.85 -9.68 -25.95
C ALA A 760 23.66 -11.07 -25.30
N PRO A 761 23.52 -12.15 -26.11
CA PRO A 761 23.38 -13.52 -25.61
C PRO A 761 24.53 -13.98 -24.70
N GLY A 762 24.22 -14.93 -23.80
CA GLY A 762 25.24 -15.61 -22.97
C GLY A 762 25.51 -14.99 -21.59
N SER A 763 24.86 -13.88 -21.24
CA SER A 763 24.94 -13.31 -19.88
C SER A 763 23.71 -13.65 -19.03
N ALA A 764 23.85 -13.72 -17.70
CA ALA A 764 22.69 -13.93 -16.80
C ALA A 764 21.59 -12.86 -16.98
N VAL A 765 21.99 -11.64 -17.35
CA VAL A 765 21.09 -10.50 -17.60
C VAL A 765 20.26 -10.72 -18.86
N PHE A 766 20.84 -11.37 -19.88
CA PHE A 766 20.14 -11.69 -21.13
C PHE A 766 18.96 -12.62 -20.87
N TYR A 767 19.22 -13.74 -20.20
CA TYR A 767 18.18 -14.73 -19.92
C TYR A 767 17.05 -14.15 -19.08
N ALA A 768 17.39 -13.36 -18.05
CA ALA A 768 16.39 -12.72 -17.20
C ALA A 768 15.54 -11.69 -17.96
N ARG A 769 16.14 -10.80 -18.75
CA ARG A 769 15.40 -9.71 -19.43
C ARG A 769 14.55 -10.20 -20.59
N ALA A 770 14.97 -11.24 -21.31
CA ALA A 770 14.16 -11.86 -22.35
C ALA A 770 13.10 -12.79 -21.73
N TYR A 771 13.54 -13.86 -21.09
CA TYR A 771 12.66 -14.95 -20.70
C TYR A 771 11.94 -14.71 -19.37
N GLY A 772 12.46 -13.86 -18.50
CA GLY A 772 11.73 -13.41 -17.31
C GLY A 772 10.49 -12.58 -17.66
N VAL A 773 10.54 -11.82 -18.76
CA VAL A 773 9.37 -11.09 -19.26
C VAL A 773 8.38 -12.05 -19.89
N ILE A 774 8.84 -12.89 -20.82
CA ILE A 774 7.98 -13.80 -21.58
C ILE A 774 7.27 -14.80 -20.67
N SER A 775 8.00 -15.42 -19.73
CA SER A 775 7.44 -16.40 -18.81
C SER A 775 6.52 -15.78 -17.75
N GLU A 776 6.73 -14.51 -17.37
CA GLU A 776 5.79 -13.83 -16.48
C GLU A 776 4.51 -13.45 -17.23
N LEU A 777 4.62 -12.93 -18.45
CA LEU A 777 3.48 -12.55 -19.29
C LEU A 777 2.60 -13.76 -19.64
N SER A 778 3.19 -14.92 -19.94
CA SER A 778 2.42 -16.16 -20.18
C SER A 778 1.54 -16.55 -18.99
N ARG A 779 1.97 -16.20 -17.77
CA ARG A 779 1.26 -16.47 -16.52
C ARG A 779 0.22 -15.40 -16.17
N VAL A 780 0.58 -14.11 -16.27
CA VAL A 780 -0.27 -12.99 -15.78
C VAL A 780 -1.17 -12.40 -16.86
N ALA A 781 -0.80 -12.54 -18.13
CA ALA A 781 -1.51 -11.99 -19.28
C ALA A 781 -1.41 -12.94 -20.50
N PRO A 782 -2.00 -14.15 -20.42
CA PRO A 782 -1.89 -15.18 -21.46
C PRO A 782 -2.48 -14.78 -22.82
N LYS A 783 -3.26 -13.70 -22.87
CA LYS A 783 -3.82 -13.13 -24.10
C LYS A 783 -2.88 -12.16 -24.83
N MET A 784 -1.73 -11.82 -24.23
CA MET A 784 -0.68 -11.06 -24.90
C MET A 784 0.20 -11.98 -25.70
N ASN A 785 0.48 -11.63 -26.95
CA ASN A 785 1.29 -12.47 -27.84
C ASN A 785 2.61 -11.79 -28.19
N CYS A 786 3.73 -12.48 -27.97
CA CYS A 786 5.03 -12.02 -28.44
C CYS A 786 5.15 -12.34 -29.94
N LEU A 787 5.25 -11.31 -30.77
CA LEU A 787 5.37 -11.47 -32.23
C LEU A 787 6.77 -11.92 -32.62
N GLU A 788 7.78 -11.30 -32.00
CA GLU A 788 9.17 -11.56 -32.32
C GLU A 788 10.09 -11.11 -31.18
N ILE A 789 11.17 -11.86 -30.98
CA ILE A 789 12.27 -11.53 -30.07
C ILE A 789 13.49 -11.27 -30.93
N PHE A 790 14.15 -10.13 -30.73
CA PHE A 790 15.36 -9.78 -31.44
C PHE A 790 16.51 -9.56 -30.47
N ASP A 791 17.63 -10.24 -30.71
CA ASP A 791 18.83 -10.12 -29.90
C ASP A 791 19.73 -9.03 -30.47
N ASN A 792 19.77 -7.87 -29.82
CA ASN A 792 20.48 -6.71 -30.35
C ASN A 792 22.01 -6.86 -30.34
N GLY A 793 22.59 -7.74 -29.51
CA GLY A 793 24.06 -7.92 -29.48
C GLY A 793 24.87 -6.65 -29.14
N ASP A 794 24.21 -5.59 -28.64
CA ASP A 794 24.71 -4.21 -28.58
C ASP A 794 25.05 -3.55 -29.95
N ASN A 795 24.51 -4.04 -31.06
CA ASN A 795 24.73 -3.50 -32.42
C ASN A 795 23.58 -2.56 -32.86
N LYS A 796 23.85 -1.26 -32.79
CA LYS A 796 22.86 -0.21 -33.14
C LYS A 796 22.32 -0.31 -34.57
N GLU A 797 23.10 -0.78 -35.54
CA GLU A 797 22.65 -0.85 -36.93
C GLU A 797 21.76 -2.07 -37.19
N GLU A 798 22.06 -3.19 -36.53
CA GLU A 798 21.17 -4.35 -36.55
C GLU A 798 19.84 -4.03 -35.85
N LEU A 799 19.86 -3.28 -34.74
CA LEU A 799 18.62 -2.76 -34.13
C LEU A 799 17.82 -1.87 -35.07
N ARG A 800 18.47 -0.97 -35.81
CA ARG A 800 17.78 -0.12 -36.80
C ARG A 800 17.14 -0.97 -37.89
N THR A 801 17.85 -1.99 -38.37
CA THR A 801 17.34 -2.90 -39.39
C THR A 801 16.15 -3.71 -38.88
N CYS A 802 16.26 -4.31 -37.71
CA CYS A 802 15.18 -5.00 -37.03
C CYS A 802 13.94 -4.09 -36.84
N ALA A 803 14.15 -2.85 -36.39
CA ALA A 803 13.05 -1.91 -36.18
C ALA A 803 12.30 -1.60 -37.50
N ARG A 804 13.02 -1.41 -38.61
CA ARG A 804 12.43 -1.23 -39.94
C ARG A 804 11.65 -2.46 -40.39
N GLU A 805 12.22 -3.65 -40.19
CA GLU A 805 11.58 -4.92 -40.54
C GLU A 805 10.31 -5.16 -39.73
N TRP A 806 10.32 -4.91 -38.42
CA TRP A 806 9.14 -5.01 -37.56
C TRP A 806 8.04 -4.02 -37.95
N ALA A 807 8.40 -2.76 -38.22
CA ALA A 807 7.45 -1.76 -38.69
C ALA A 807 6.84 -2.15 -40.04
N ALA A 808 7.62 -2.71 -40.97
CA ALA A 808 7.13 -3.19 -42.27
C ALA A 808 6.29 -4.47 -42.18
N LYS A 809 6.69 -5.42 -41.32
CA LYS A 809 6.06 -6.75 -41.21
C LYS A 809 4.80 -6.76 -40.35
N TYR A 810 4.80 -6.00 -39.27
CA TYR A 810 3.72 -6.03 -38.28
C TYR A 810 2.99 -4.68 -38.14
N GLY A 811 3.69 -3.56 -38.35
CA GLY A 811 3.11 -2.21 -38.30
C GLY A 811 2.26 -1.97 -37.05
N ALA A 812 1.04 -1.47 -37.25
CA ALA A 812 0.07 -1.18 -36.19
C ALA A 812 -0.37 -2.40 -35.34
N LYS A 813 -0.03 -3.63 -35.76
CA LYS A 813 -0.26 -4.83 -34.94
C LYS A 813 0.60 -4.82 -33.69
N ILE A 814 1.80 -4.25 -33.74
CA ILE A 814 2.61 -4.06 -32.54
C ILE A 814 1.89 -3.01 -31.69
N LYS A 815 1.47 -3.35 -30.48
CA LYS A 815 0.93 -2.37 -29.52
C LYS A 815 1.95 -1.98 -28.48
N GLY A 816 2.85 -2.92 -28.15
CA GLY A 816 3.89 -2.69 -27.17
C GLY A 816 5.28 -3.15 -27.59
N VAL A 817 6.30 -2.50 -27.05
CA VAL A 817 7.71 -2.91 -27.25
C VAL A 817 8.42 -2.98 -25.90
N VAL A 818 9.06 -4.11 -25.63
CA VAL A 818 9.90 -4.32 -24.45
C VAL A 818 11.36 -4.24 -24.85
N LEU A 819 12.13 -3.38 -24.20
CA LEU A 819 13.53 -3.13 -24.52
C LEU A 819 14.45 -3.61 -23.41
N GLY A 820 15.36 -4.50 -23.75
CA GLY A 820 16.39 -5.05 -22.87
C GLY A 820 17.36 -4.00 -22.34
N ASN A 821 17.38 -2.78 -22.90
CA ASN A 821 17.97 -1.60 -22.31
C ASN A 821 17.22 -0.33 -22.75
N ASP A 822 17.31 0.72 -21.94
CA ASP A 822 16.72 2.03 -22.20
C ASP A 822 17.47 2.85 -23.26
N LEU A 823 18.78 2.64 -23.46
CA LEU A 823 19.55 3.33 -24.51
C LEU A 823 19.01 3.07 -25.94
N SER A 824 18.25 1.99 -26.12
CA SER A 824 17.72 1.55 -27.41
C SER A 824 16.39 2.20 -27.80
N TYR A 825 15.65 2.84 -26.89
CA TYR A 825 14.27 3.29 -27.20
C TYR A 825 14.22 4.33 -28.31
N LYS A 826 15.20 5.25 -28.35
CA LYS A 826 15.25 6.29 -29.39
C LYS A 826 15.39 5.71 -30.78
N ILE A 827 16.21 4.67 -30.93
CA ILE A 827 16.41 4.00 -32.22
C ILE A 827 15.09 3.37 -32.68
N ILE A 828 14.39 2.68 -31.79
CA ILE A 828 13.08 2.08 -32.11
C ILE A 828 12.07 3.15 -32.51
N ILE A 829 11.93 4.22 -31.72
CA ILE A 829 10.98 5.31 -32.01
C ILE A 829 11.33 6.01 -33.32
N GLU A 830 12.60 6.33 -33.56
CA GLU A 830 13.06 6.96 -34.80
C GLU A 830 12.70 6.12 -36.03
N GLU A 831 13.00 4.83 -36.02
CA GLU A 831 12.75 3.96 -37.18
C GLU A 831 11.25 3.69 -37.36
N PHE A 832 10.48 3.53 -36.29
CA PHE A 832 9.03 3.35 -36.39
C PHE A 832 8.35 4.63 -36.91
N ASN A 833 8.74 5.81 -36.40
CA ASN A 833 8.21 7.10 -36.85
C ASN A 833 8.49 7.34 -38.34
N LYS A 834 9.68 6.95 -38.85
CA LYS A 834 10.00 7.03 -40.29
C LYS A 834 9.03 6.20 -41.16
N GLN A 835 8.43 5.16 -40.59
CA GLN A 835 7.43 4.30 -41.24
C GLN A 835 5.99 4.74 -40.94
N GLY A 836 5.78 5.92 -40.33
CA GLY A 836 4.45 6.45 -40.03
C GLY A 836 3.72 5.73 -38.90
N TYR A 837 4.44 5.00 -38.05
CA TYR A 837 3.87 4.18 -36.98
C TYR A 837 4.58 4.46 -35.65
N LYS A 838 3.85 4.40 -34.53
CA LYS A 838 4.42 4.55 -33.18
C LYS A 838 3.75 3.55 -32.23
N PRO A 839 4.50 2.75 -31.46
CA PRO A 839 3.91 1.85 -30.47
C PRO A 839 3.21 2.65 -29.37
N GLU A 840 2.10 2.12 -28.87
CA GLU A 840 1.35 2.75 -27.78
C GLU A 840 2.14 2.71 -26.47
N ILE A 841 2.78 1.57 -26.19
CA ILE A 841 3.49 1.32 -24.93
C ILE A 841 4.92 0.87 -25.21
N ILE A 842 5.91 1.63 -24.74
CA ILE A 842 7.31 1.22 -24.75
C ILE A 842 7.80 1.13 -23.30
N VAL A 843 8.41 0.00 -22.96
CA VAL A 843 8.98 -0.24 -21.63
C VAL A 843 10.41 -0.71 -21.74
N ALA A 844 11.26 -0.38 -20.77
CA ALA A 844 12.68 -0.72 -20.84
C ALA A 844 13.28 -1.15 -19.50
N PHE A 845 14.50 -1.69 -19.56
CA PHE A 845 15.35 -1.89 -18.39
C PHE A 845 16.45 -0.84 -18.33
N GLY A 846 16.51 -0.06 -17.25
CA GLY A 846 17.58 0.92 -17.06
C GLY A 846 17.10 2.17 -16.31
N ASN A 847 18.02 3.09 -16.12
CA ASN A 847 17.77 4.42 -15.57
C ASN A 847 18.85 5.40 -16.06
N SER A 848 19.29 5.21 -17.31
CA SER A 848 20.27 6.08 -17.94
C SER A 848 19.69 7.48 -18.15
N GLY A 849 20.55 8.46 -18.35
CA GLY A 849 20.13 9.81 -18.72
C GLY A 849 19.33 9.87 -20.03
N THR A 850 19.46 8.85 -20.90
CA THR A 850 18.63 8.74 -22.11
C THR A 850 17.24 8.22 -21.76
N GLY A 851 17.16 7.13 -21.00
CA GLY A 851 15.91 6.49 -20.54
C GLY A 851 15.02 7.46 -19.78
N MET A 852 15.58 8.15 -18.78
CA MET A 852 14.83 9.10 -17.96
C MET A 852 14.29 10.30 -18.76
N LYS A 853 15.03 10.79 -19.76
CA LYS A 853 14.49 11.81 -20.69
C LYS A 853 13.34 11.27 -21.52
N GLY A 854 13.37 9.98 -21.87
CA GLY A 854 12.28 9.27 -22.52
C GLY A 854 11.03 9.23 -21.63
N ILE A 855 11.20 8.93 -20.34
CA ILE A 855 10.12 8.94 -19.34
C ILE A 855 9.53 10.35 -19.16
N GLN A 856 10.38 11.39 -19.05
CA GLN A 856 9.94 12.77 -18.89
C GLN A 856 9.14 13.28 -20.10
N SER A 857 9.62 12.97 -21.31
CA SER A 857 8.94 13.33 -22.56
C SER A 857 7.69 12.50 -22.83
N GLY A 858 7.56 11.32 -22.22
CA GLY A 858 6.48 10.36 -22.48
C GLY A 858 6.72 9.49 -23.72
N GLU A 859 7.94 9.48 -24.26
CA GLU A 859 8.39 8.56 -25.31
C GLU A 859 8.61 7.14 -24.78
N LEU A 860 9.00 7.02 -23.51
CA LEU A 860 9.10 5.77 -22.77
C LEU A 860 8.05 5.79 -21.66
N ASN A 861 7.28 4.73 -21.49
CA ASN A 861 6.17 4.72 -20.51
C ASN A 861 6.69 4.45 -19.09
N ILE A 862 7.49 3.38 -18.96
CA ILE A 862 8.10 2.94 -17.70
C ILE A 862 9.43 2.25 -17.94
N GLU A 863 10.30 2.26 -16.94
CA GLU A 863 11.52 1.46 -16.91
C GLU A 863 11.83 0.90 -15.52
N THR A 864 12.62 -0.16 -15.43
CA THR A 864 13.07 -0.70 -14.13
C THR A 864 14.25 0.09 -13.58
N MET A 865 14.18 0.54 -12.33
CA MET A 865 15.31 1.21 -11.68
C MET A 865 16.52 0.27 -11.56
N GLN A 866 17.64 0.65 -12.18
CA GLN A 866 18.90 -0.11 -12.09
C GLN A 866 20.05 0.79 -11.64
N SER A 867 20.10 1.11 -10.35
CA SER A 867 21.16 1.94 -9.76
C SER A 867 22.55 1.32 -9.99
N ALA A 868 23.30 1.87 -10.93
CA ALA A 868 24.63 1.41 -11.29
C ALA A 868 25.61 1.63 -10.15
N GLU A 869 25.55 2.81 -9.49
CA GLU A 869 26.40 3.12 -8.35
C GLU A 869 26.12 2.19 -7.17
N SER A 870 24.84 1.95 -6.85
CA SER A 870 24.48 0.99 -5.79
C SER A 870 24.94 -0.43 -6.13
N THR A 871 24.87 -0.81 -7.41
CA THR A 871 25.33 -2.13 -7.87
C THR A 871 26.83 -2.31 -7.67
N GLY A 872 27.62 -1.25 -7.84
CA GLY A 872 29.08 -1.26 -7.59
C GLY A 872 29.47 -1.11 -6.14
N ALA A 873 28.69 -0.37 -5.35
CA ALA A 873 28.89 -0.21 -3.91
C ALA A 873 28.58 -1.49 -3.12
N LEU A 874 27.53 -2.22 -3.49
CA LEU A 874 27.04 -3.39 -2.74
C LEU A 874 28.08 -4.50 -2.49
N PRO A 875 28.94 -4.91 -3.47
CA PRO A 875 29.99 -5.87 -3.18
C PRO A 875 31.01 -5.38 -2.15
N LEU A 876 31.28 -4.06 -2.05
CA LEU A 876 32.15 -3.53 -1.01
C LEU A 876 31.48 -3.51 0.35
N VAL A 877 30.18 -3.15 0.43
CA VAL A 877 29.41 -3.29 1.68
C VAL A 877 29.43 -4.75 2.17
N THR A 878 29.29 -5.69 1.24
CA THR A 878 29.35 -7.11 1.54
C THR A 878 30.74 -7.57 1.98
N ALA A 879 31.79 -7.07 1.32
CA ALA A 879 33.18 -7.32 1.69
C ALA A 879 33.50 -6.77 3.09
N MET A 880 33.03 -5.57 3.41
CA MET A 880 33.18 -4.97 4.72
C MET A 880 32.45 -5.76 5.80
N SER A 881 31.22 -6.20 5.55
CA SER A 881 30.50 -7.10 6.45
C SER A 881 31.30 -8.37 6.73
N TYR A 882 31.85 -8.98 5.69
CA TYR A 882 32.76 -10.13 5.83
C TYR A 882 33.98 -9.79 6.69
N PHE A 883 34.77 -8.76 6.35
CA PHE A 883 36.00 -8.40 7.07
C PHE A 883 35.77 -7.97 8.52
N ASN A 884 34.57 -7.47 8.84
CA ASN A 884 34.16 -7.12 10.20
C ASN A 884 33.57 -8.31 10.99
N GLY A 885 33.46 -9.49 10.39
CA GLY A 885 32.89 -10.69 11.02
C GLY A 885 31.36 -10.66 11.14
N LEU A 886 30.69 -9.81 10.36
CA LEU A 886 29.24 -9.72 10.30
C LEU A 886 28.67 -10.83 9.39
N LYS A 887 27.38 -11.13 9.58
CA LYS A 887 26.69 -12.12 8.74
C LYS A 887 26.65 -11.61 7.29
N VAL A 888 27.11 -12.44 6.37
CA VAL A 888 27.02 -12.17 4.93
C VAL A 888 25.92 -13.05 4.35
N GLU A 889 24.92 -12.42 3.72
CA GLU A 889 23.86 -13.17 3.06
C GLU A 889 24.39 -13.83 1.79
N PRO A 890 23.95 -15.06 1.47
CA PRO A 890 24.36 -15.78 0.26
C PRO A 890 24.10 -15.00 -1.04
N ILE A 891 23.02 -14.23 -1.05
CA ILE A 891 22.53 -13.41 -2.16
C ILE A 891 21.99 -12.10 -1.61
N GLN A 892 22.40 -10.97 -2.18
CA GLN A 892 21.91 -9.65 -1.82
C GLN A 892 21.41 -8.90 -3.05
N TYR A 893 20.12 -8.55 -3.01
CA TYR A 893 19.47 -7.78 -4.06
C TYR A 893 19.38 -6.30 -3.73
N LEU A 894 19.41 -5.50 -4.77
CA LEU A 894 18.93 -4.12 -4.72
C LEU A 894 17.39 -4.08 -4.84
N PRO A 895 16.73 -3.01 -4.35
CA PRO A 895 15.29 -2.87 -4.35
C PRO A 895 14.69 -2.94 -5.76
N LEU A 896 13.52 -3.55 -5.86
CA LEU A 896 12.76 -3.64 -7.10
C LEU A 896 11.86 -2.41 -7.25
N ARG A 897 12.15 -1.54 -8.23
CA ARG A 897 11.37 -0.32 -8.45
C ARG A 897 11.11 -0.07 -9.93
N ILE A 898 9.98 0.58 -10.21
CA ILE A 898 9.63 1.12 -11.52
C ILE A 898 9.79 2.64 -11.50
N ILE A 899 10.46 3.16 -12.52
CA ILE A 899 10.53 4.57 -12.84
C ILE A 899 9.43 4.86 -13.88
N SER A 900 8.64 5.88 -13.60
CA SER A 900 7.55 6.36 -14.44
C SER A 900 7.51 7.88 -14.39
N LYS A 901 6.66 8.50 -15.21
CA LYS A 901 6.47 9.96 -15.21
C LYS A 901 6.13 10.53 -13.83
N LYS A 902 5.51 9.73 -12.95
CA LYS A 902 5.11 10.15 -11.60
C LYS A 902 6.27 10.31 -10.62
N ASN A 903 7.41 9.65 -10.86
CA ASN A 903 8.50 9.59 -9.88
C ASN A 903 9.90 9.79 -10.48
N VAL A 904 10.02 10.00 -11.79
CA VAL A 904 11.31 10.18 -12.49
C VAL A 904 12.17 11.31 -11.90
N GLU A 905 11.56 12.38 -11.40
CA GLU A 905 12.31 13.51 -10.81
C GLU A 905 13.13 13.13 -9.58
N ARG A 906 12.76 12.05 -8.88
CA ARG A 906 13.50 11.55 -7.71
C ARG A 906 14.85 10.93 -8.09
N TYR A 907 15.05 10.59 -9.35
CA TYR A 907 16.23 9.91 -9.86
C TYR A 907 17.11 10.82 -10.73
N LEU A 908 16.88 12.14 -10.66
CA LEU A 908 17.66 13.14 -11.37
C LEU A 908 18.64 13.85 -10.41
N PRO A 909 19.88 14.12 -10.85
CA PRO A 909 20.46 13.82 -12.16
C PRO A 909 20.75 12.31 -12.37
N PRO A 910 20.77 11.81 -13.63
CA PRO A 910 21.15 10.43 -13.93
C PRO A 910 22.51 10.04 -13.40
N GLN A 911 22.60 8.80 -12.90
CA GLN A 911 23.88 8.20 -12.51
C GLN A 911 24.78 7.88 -13.72
N TRP A 912 24.21 7.52 -14.88
CA TRP A 912 24.96 7.10 -16.07
C TRP A 912 24.30 7.44 -17.40
#